data_AF-A0A4R6TUT5-F1
#
_entry.id   AF-A0A4R6TUT5-F1
#
_cell.length_a   1.000
_cell.length_b   1.000
_cell.length_c   1.000
_cell.angle_alpha   90.00
_cell.angle_beta   90.00
_cell.angle_gamma   90.00
#
_symmetry.space_group_name_H-M   'P 1'
#
loop_
_entity.id
_entity.type
_entity.pdbx_description
1 polymer ?
#
loop_
_entity_poly.entity_id
_entity_poly.type
_entity_poly.pdbx_seq_one_letter_code
_entity_poly.pdbx_strand_id
1 'polypeptide(L)'
;MKKFMLVLFCIIFGSAIIPVQPLSAHAEDRLLAFPGAEGFGAYSQGGRGGEVYYVTSRELKGPGTFHDALTTAGDTPRTIVFGISGELTIPQIIVRDKSNITIAGQTAPGDGVTIKGNNVRFIDCEDIVIRYLRFRMGTLESQDDAMYVEDSKNVIIDHSSFSWGRDEVLSIKSKNYEDIQSRNITVQWSMMTEGLLTHSMGGLIEMNTITMHHNLYAHNNDRNPKTKGQIDFVNNVVYNWGEYPYVAGGESGTKGYGNVVGNYFVAGINSVDPQYAVVRGNENYSLYLENNRIDSNKNGVLDGTDTGAGMMEKERPSVLMPERFNYPLVHTQEPEDAYEAVLNFAGSSLARDAVDERISREVRTQTGAIIGHEDDAGGFPVLEERTGPTDSDNDGMPDEWELAHGLDPDNSSDRNADRNGDGYTNLEDYLNELAAPGFPDGYSMEPPVWSGPVFTPPEIPEPEVPKKEPLPAKNGELIKNMIINDSEKNAANWSVQQNLQPGDLVAGDRMSDSNGYQFVSIPETLQGSEWIRSAVESRGSTSEDLVSFFLAADADVYVAHDSRISSLPAWLQSYEPTGKSITDDQPIEFKLYKKHFPAGSHVVMGPNNDAKKMNYVVVVKPTATDKDTPNTAPAGLFGEMQSNDTIALQWESVAEAEGYLIYRSSSKDPYVRAVAYTTNATYEDNIIDLGMHYTYQIQAVNAGGPSQTSDAITVLAYEDSQSAPPAPAGLQTTEVNSLSIALSWEAVDEAVSYTVYRSTENSSNAEAIGYSSDATYVDNTVDPSTTYSYYVTAVGTGGQSTASSTTNATTGAPVDLPSVPQALQASDVSPSSNTLTWQTSDQAEQYIVYRKTTSGELYEEIARTTDARYVDDALNVEETGYTYKVTALNEKGETAPSPAIDVAMPQPPAPTDLIVGLAGDTFVGLVWTPQDGASLVNIYREVNGVAESLGTAKVNTFYDRTAESGVEYTYYVKAVNGGGESDASNSVTVRPSPFIQLQSALDVTIDSETFPHSVAKRLTNMLRQATHHWEKGHSTKASDFTEKFITVLAAETTSNPFSSQLHALAQRTLEQLE
;
A
#
# COMPACT_ATOMS: atom_id res chain seq x y z
N MET A 1 58.14 7.08 64.40
CA MET A 1 58.50 8.47 64.01
C MET A 1 58.61 8.49 62.49
N LYS A 2 57.62 9.03 61.78
CA LYS A 2 57.69 10.30 61.00
C LYS A 2 58.78 10.25 59.90
N LYS A 3 58.51 10.38 58.59
CA LYS A 3 57.40 11.04 57.88
C LYS A 3 57.27 10.52 56.43
N PHE A 4 56.01 10.47 55.98
CA PHE A 4 55.49 10.40 54.61
C PHE A 4 55.90 11.60 53.73
N MET A 5 56.14 11.37 52.43
CA MET A 5 55.63 12.21 51.31
C MET A 5 55.83 11.46 49.96
N LEU A 6 54.69 11.02 49.36
CA LEU A 6 54.43 10.30 48.08
C LEU A 6 55.53 10.47 47.00
N VAL A 7 56.29 9.45 46.54
CA VAL A 7 56.02 8.17 45.81
C VAL A 7 55.53 8.41 44.36
N LEU A 8 56.28 8.20 43.26
CA LEU A 8 57.48 7.41 42.89
C LEU A 8 57.20 5.94 42.44
N PHE A 9 57.25 5.74 41.11
CA PHE A 9 58.11 4.78 40.37
C PHE A 9 58.07 3.25 40.69
N CYS A 10 57.81 2.47 39.62
CA CYS A 10 58.78 1.55 38.94
C CYS A 10 58.58 0.01 38.96
N ILE A 11 58.82 -0.58 37.78
CA ILE A 11 59.46 -1.88 37.42
C ILE A 11 58.61 -3.00 36.75
N ILE A 12 58.78 -3.09 35.41
CA ILE A 12 59.25 -4.21 34.53
C ILE A 12 58.68 -5.65 34.65
N PHE A 13 58.39 -6.20 33.45
CA PHE A 13 58.33 -7.61 32.94
C PHE A 13 56.99 -8.36 32.99
N GLY A 14 56.47 -8.71 31.80
CA GLY A 14 55.42 -9.72 31.62
C GLY A 14 54.70 -9.61 30.28
N SER A 15 55.26 -10.20 29.21
CA SER A 15 54.51 -10.51 27.99
C SER A 15 53.47 -11.58 28.31
N ALA A 16 52.22 -11.19 28.51
CA ALA A 16 51.08 -12.09 28.61
C ALA A 16 50.34 -12.10 27.28
N ILE A 17 50.36 -13.26 26.62
CA ILE A 17 49.40 -13.64 25.59
C ILE A 17 48.02 -13.61 26.28
N ILE A 18 47.21 -12.60 25.96
CA ILE A 18 45.78 -12.63 26.29
C ILE A 18 45.16 -13.55 25.24
N PRO A 19 44.53 -14.67 25.62
CA PRO A 19 43.73 -15.41 24.66
C PRO A 19 42.59 -14.48 24.25
N VAL A 20 42.57 -14.09 22.96
CA VAL A 20 41.35 -13.63 22.32
C VAL A 20 40.41 -14.82 22.41
N GLN A 21 39.53 -14.82 23.41
CA GLN A 21 38.33 -15.64 23.34
C GLN A 21 37.58 -15.14 22.10
N PRO A 22 37.27 -16.01 21.12
CA PRO A 22 36.28 -15.63 20.13
C PRO A 22 35.03 -15.27 20.94
N LEU A 23 34.44 -14.09 20.70
CA LEU A 23 33.04 -13.89 21.02
C LEU A 23 32.28 -14.92 20.18
N SER A 24 32.09 -16.11 20.74
CA SER A 24 31.00 -16.97 20.33
C SER A 24 29.74 -16.18 20.66
N ALA A 25 28.96 -15.81 19.63
CA ALA A 25 27.58 -15.44 19.86
C ALA A 25 26.94 -16.60 20.61
N HIS A 26 26.61 -16.38 21.88
CA HIS A 26 25.77 -17.31 22.63
C HIS A 26 24.39 -17.23 21.98
N ALA A 27 23.92 -18.34 21.40
CA ALA A 27 22.48 -18.56 21.32
C ALA A 27 21.95 -18.42 22.76
N GLU A 28 21.06 -17.46 23.00
CA GLU A 28 20.34 -17.43 24.27
C GLU A 28 19.55 -18.75 24.38
N ASP A 29 19.67 -19.45 25.51
CA ASP A 29 18.86 -20.62 25.91
C ASP A 29 17.37 -20.21 26.04
N ARG A 30 16.70 -19.89 24.92
CA ARG A 30 15.25 -19.64 24.90
C ARG A 30 14.51 -20.95 24.69
N LEU A 31 13.58 -21.25 25.59
CA LEU A 31 12.68 -22.39 25.47
C LEU A 31 11.68 -22.13 24.34
N LEU A 32 11.39 -23.16 23.53
CA LEU A 32 10.39 -23.07 22.46
C LEU A 32 9.01 -22.78 23.04
N ALA A 33 8.09 -22.28 22.21
CA ALA A 33 6.68 -22.14 22.57
C ALA A 33 6.10 -23.50 22.98
N PHE A 34 6.45 -24.55 22.25
CA PHE A 34 6.15 -25.96 22.51
C PHE A 34 7.09 -26.84 21.66
N PRO A 35 7.27 -28.13 22.00
CA PRO A 35 7.99 -29.08 21.15
C PRO A 35 7.33 -29.17 19.75
N GLY A 36 8.13 -28.97 18.69
CA GLY A 36 7.67 -28.86 17.30
C GLY A 36 7.34 -27.44 16.81
N ALA A 37 7.53 -26.41 17.64
CA ALA A 37 7.43 -25.01 17.21
C ALA A 37 8.66 -24.60 16.39
N GLU A 38 8.45 -24.06 15.18
CA GLU A 38 9.52 -23.72 14.25
C GLU A 38 9.38 -22.32 13.63
N GLY A 39 10.39 -21.90 12.87
CA GLY A 39 10.39 -20.61 12.19
C GLY A 39 10.56 -19.41 13.11
N PHE A 40 10.21 -18.23 12.59
CA PHE A 40 10.43 -16.96 13.28
C PHE A 40 9.64 -16.79 14.59
N GLY A 41 8.47 -17.41 14.72
CA GLY A 41 7.63 -17.40 15.93
C GLY A 41 7.90 -18.53 16.93
N ALA A 42 8.88 -19.40 16.68
CA ALA A 42 9.14 -20.63 17.46
C ALA A 42 9.31 -20.42 18.98
N TYR A 43 9.72 -19.22 19.40
CA TYR A 43 10.04 -18.88 20.78
C TYR A 43 9.00 -17.97 21.45
N SER A 44 7.80 -17.89 20.89
CA SER A 44 6.69 -17.14 21.50
C SER A 44 6.38 -17.69 22.89
N GLN A 45 6.35 -16.83 23.91
CA GLN A 45 6.20 -17.28 25.31
C GLN A 45 4.79 -17.77 25.64
N GLY A 46 3.76 -17.14 25.06
CA GLY A 46 2.37 -17.45 25.38
C GLY A 46 2.05 -17.28 26.87
N GLY A 47 1.08 -18.05 27.36
CA GLY A 47 0.57 -18.03 28.75
C GLY A 47 1.44 -18.72 29.80
N ARG A 48 2.66 -19.14 29.47
CA ARG A 48 3.56 -19.91 30.35
C ARG A 48 3.72 -19.29 31.73
N GLY A 49 3.61 -20.12 32.78
CA GLY A 49 3.78 -19.71 34.18
C GLY A 49 2.64 -18.86 34.74
N GLY A 50 1.52 -18.79 34.02
CA GLY A 50 0.43 -17.85 34.23
C GLY A 50 -0.76 -18.35 35.05
N GLU A 51 -1.87 -17.65 34.85
CA GLU A 51 -3.20 -18.09 35.26
C GLU A 51 -3.86 -18.94 34.16
N VAL A 52 -4.86 -19.73 34.56
CA VAL A 52 -5.68 -20.50 33.63
C VAL A 52 -7.08 -19.91 33.57
N TYR A 53 -7.58 -19.77 32.35
CA TYR A 53 -8.96 -19.35 32.10
C TYR A 53 -9.72 -20.45 31.38
N TYR A 54 -10.83 -20.87 31.97
CA TYR A 54 -11.69 -21.92 31.45
C TYR A 54 -12.83 -21.37 30.60
N VAL A 55 -12.87 -21.77 29.33
CA VAL A 55 -14.07 -21.59 28.49
C VAL A 55 -15.05 -22.72 28.83
N THR A 56 -16.19 -22.34 29.40
CA THR A 56 -17.25 -23.26 29.90
C THR A 56 -18.64 -22.88 29.40
N SER A 57 -18.76 -21.79 28.65
CA SER A 57 -20.02 -21.23 28.20
C SER A 57 -20.01 -20.97 26.69
N ARG A 58 -21.12 -21.29 26.04
CA ARG A 58 -21.41 -21.00 24.62
C ARG A 58 -22.13 -19.67 24.41
N GLU A 59 -22.36 -18.93 25.49
CA GLU A 59 -22.95 -17.59 25.41
C GLU A 59 -22.01 -16.63 24.66
N LEU A 60 -22.58 -15.58 24.05
CA LEU A 60 -21.82 -14.64 23.22
C LEU A 60 -20.77 -13.84 24.02
N LYS A 61 -21.08 -13.49 25.27
CA LYS A 61 -20.25 -12.65 26.16
C LYS A 61 -20.49 -13.02 27.62
N GLY A 62 -19.57 -12.59 28.48
CA GLY A 62 -19.65 -12.76 29.94
C GLY A 62 -18.77 -13.91 30.45
N PRO A 63 -18.70 -14.11 31.78
CA PRO A 63 -17.78 -15.07 32.38
C PRO A 63 -17.92 -16.48 31.79
N GLY A 64 -16.78 -17.14 31.55
CA GLY A 64 -16.70 -18.48 30.98
C GLY A 64 -16.83 -18.55 29.46
N THR A 65 -17.00 -17.42 28.76
CA THR A 65 -17.09 -17.39 27.28
C THR A 65 -15.73 -17.14 26.64
N PHE A 66 -15.55 -17.54 25.38
CA PHE A 66 -14.31 -17.27 24.63
C PHE A 66 -14.02 -15.76 24.47
N HIS A 67 -15.09 -14.96 24.29
CA HIS A 67 -14.97 -13.51 24.28
C HIS A 67 -14.38 -12.97 25.59
N ASP A 68 -14.88 -13.44 26.74
CA ASP A 68 -14.41 -13.00 28.05
C ASP A 68 -12.98 -13.47 28.33
N ALA A 69 -12.64 -14.69 27.93
CA ALA A 69 -11.29 -15.24 28.06
C ALA A 69 -10.22 -14.34 27.42
N LEU A 70 -10.51 -13.79 26.24
CA LEU A 70 -9.61 -12.88 25.51
C LEU A 70 -9.68 -11.43 26.00
N THR A 71 -10.88 -10.88 26.18
CA THR A 71 -11.06 -9.45 26.46
C THR A 71 -10.77 -9.05 27.90
N THR A 72 -10.73 -10.01 28.83
CA THR A 72 -10.38 -9.77 30.23
C THR A 72 -8.94 -10.12 30.58
N ALA A 73 -8.12 -10.51 29.59
CA ALA A 73 -6.70 -10.79 29.81
C ALA A 73 -6.00 -9.54 30.38
N GLY A 74 -5.35 -9.73 31.52
CA GLY A 74 -4.56 -8.69 32.20
C GLY A 74 -3.08 -8.78 31.82
N ASP A 75 -2.21 -8.31 32.71
CA ASP A 75 -0.75 -8.40 32.54
C ASP A 75 -0.19 -9.76 32.97
N THR A 76 -0.97 -10.54 33.74
CA THR A 76 -0.61 -11.92 34.11
C THR A 76 -0.70 -12.80 32.85
N PRO A 77 0.34 -13.58 32.51
CA PRO A 77 0.26 -14.57 31.43
C PRO A 77 -0.97 -15.45 31.61
N ARG A 78 -1.65 -15.78 30.52
CA ARG A 78 -2.90 -16.53 30.57
C ARG A 78 -2.91 -17.67 29.58
N THR A 79 -3.19 -18.86 30.08
CA THR A 79 -3.51 -20.03 29.25
C THR A 79 -5.02 -20.23 29.24
N ILE A 80 -5.62 -20.16 28.06
CA ILE A 80 -7.05 -20.38 27.82
C ILE A 80 -7.24 -21.85 27.43
N VAL A 81 -8.01 -22.57 28.24
CA VAL A 81 -8.36 -23.97 28.05
C VAL A 81 -9.87 -24.14 27.86
N PHE A 82 -10.30 -25.22 27.24
CA PHE A 82 -11.69 -25.46 26.86
C PHE A 82 -12.28 -26.63 27.66
N GLY A 83 -13.15 -26.30 28.63
CA GLY A 83 -13.93 -27.29 29.37
C GLY A 83 -15.16 -27.80 28.59
N ILE A 84 -15.38 -27.33 27.37
CA ILE A 84 -16.49 -27.70 26.49
C ILE A 84 -16.04 -27.81 25.03
N SER A 85 -16.76 -28.62 24.24
CA SER A 85 -16.58 -28.75 22.78
C SER A 85 -17.73 -28.17 21.98
N GLY A 86 -17.61 -28.14 20.65
CA GLY A 86 -18.65 -27.73 19.74
C GLY A 86 -18.54 -26.28 19.29
N GLU A 87 -19.66 -25.70 18.87
CA GLU A 87 -19.73 -24.37 18.27
C GLU A 87 -19.75 -23.27 19.35
N LEU A 88 -18.81 -22.33 19.25
CA LEU A 88 -18.78 -21.12 20.06
C LEU A 88 -19.09 -19.93 19.15
N THR A 89 -20.29 -19.39 19.27
CA THR A 89 -20.66 -18.18 18.52
C THR A 89 -20.02 -16.95 19.15
N ILE A 90 -19.36 -16.11 18.35
CA ILE A 90 -18.67 -14.90 18.81
C ILE A 90 -19.21 -13.63 18.13
N PRO A 91 -19.22 -12.48 18.83
CA PRO A 91 -19.23 -11.18 18.18
C PRO A 91 -17.85 -10.91 17.55
N GLN A 92 -17.63 -9.71 17.01
CA GLN A 92 -16.26 -9.26 16.76
C GLN A 92 -15.48 -9.15 18.07
N ILE A 93 -14.30 -9.76 18.11
CA ILE A 93 -13.36 -9.69 19.24
C ILE A 93 -12.11 -8.96 18.76
N ILE A 94 -11.82 -7.82 19.40
CA ILE A 94 -10.56 -7.08 19.18
C ILE A 94 -9.75 -7.19 20.46
N VAL A 95 -8.64 -7.90 20.37
CA VAL A 95 -7.61 -7.99 21.40
C VAL A 95 -6.57 -6.93 21.07
N ARG A 96 -6.38 -5.95 21.96
CA ARG A 96 -5.47 -4.83 21.75
C ARG A 96 -4.54 -4.64 22.93
N ASP A 97 -3.26 -4.41 22.66
CA ASP A 97 -2.23 -4.11 23.66
C ASP A 97 -2.14 -5.22 24.72
N LYS A 98 -2.24 -6.49 24.30
CA LYS A 98 -2.19 -7.66 25.20
C LYS A 98 -1.03 -8.57 24.85
N SER A 99 -0.50 -9.23 25.86
CA SER A 99 0.62 -10.14 25.68
C SER A 99 0.50 -11.42 26.51
N ASN A 100 1.32 -12.41 26.17
CA ASN A 100 1.48 -13.65 26.93
C ASN A 100 0.19 -14.47 27.03
N ILE A 101 -0.42 -14.79 25.88
CA ILE A 101 -1.67 -15.54 25.80
C ILE A 101 -1.42 -16.85 25.05
N THR A 102 -1.76 -17.98 25.67
CA THR A 102 -1.89 -19.27 24.99
C THR A 102 -3.37 -19.62 24.84
N ILE A 103 -3.81 -19.97 23.64
CA ILE A 103 -5.14 -20.50 23.36
C ILE A 103 -4.98 -21.98 22.98
N ALA A 104 -5.30 -22.86 23.92
CA ALA A 104 -5.02 -24.29 23.82
C ALA A 104 -6.26 -25.09 23.38
N GLY A 105 -6.60 -25.03 22.09
CA GLY A 105 -7.76 -25.73 21.52
C GLY A 105 -7.72 -27.25 21.69
N GLN A 106 -6.53 -27.85 21.82
CA GLN A 106 -6.36 -29.29 22.03
C GLN A 106 -6.94 -29.80 23.36
N THR A 107 -7.25 -28.91 24.30
CA THR A 107 -7.91 -29.27 25.57
C THR A 107 -9.41 -29.53 25.42
N ALA A 108 -10.02 -29.09 24.31
CA ALA A 108 -11.44 -29.29 24.08
C ALA A 108 -11.77 -30.79 23.95
N PRO A 109 -12.85 -31.28 24.61
CA PRO A 109 -13.26 -32.68 24.51
C PRO A 109 -13.85 -33.02 23.13
N GLY A 110 -14.09 -34.32 22.88
CA GLY A 110 -14.89 -34.77 21.73
C GLY A 110 -14.36 -34.25 20.39
N ASP A 111 -15.23 -33.60 19.62
CA ASP A 111 -14.92 -33.11 18.28
C ASP A 111 -14.12 -31.80 18.27
N GLY A 112 -13.69 -31.28 19.43
CA GLY A 112 -12.97 -30.01 19.55
C GLY A 112 -13.89 -28.78 19.48
N VAL A 113 -13.33 -27.60 19.21
CA VAL A 113 -14.07 -26.32 19.18
C VAL A 113 -14.06 -25.68 17.79
N THR A 114 -15.18 -25.08 17.41
CA THR A 114 -15.30 -24.19 16.25
C THR A 114 -15.75 -22.82 16.71
N ILE A 115 -14.93 -21.80 16.42
CA ILE A 115 -15.25 -20.40 16.59
C ILE A 115 -16.04 -19.95 15.36
N LYS A 116 -17.32 -19.65 15.56
CA LYS A 116 -18.24 -19.18 14.52
C LYS A 116 -18.66 -17.75 14.80
N GLY A 117 -18.73 -16.91 13.78
CA GLY A 117 -19.24 -15.55 13.98
C GLY A 117 -18.51 -14.55 13.11
N ASN A 118 -18.29 -13.36 13.66
CA ASN A 118 -17.57 -12.30 12.98
C ASN A 118 -16.06 -12.64 12.95
N ASN A 119 -15.17 -11.81 13.48
CA ASN A 119 -13.74 -12.11 13.48
C ASN A 119 -13.04 -11.88 14.81
N VAL A 120 -11.84 -12.46 14.92
CA VAL A 120 -10.89 -12.22 16.00
C VAL A 120 -9.71 -11.45 15.44
N ARG A 121 -9.40 -10.30 16.06
CA ARG A 121 -8.29 -9.43 15.68
C ARG A 121 -7.30 -9.30 16.84
N PHE A 122 -6.03 -9.58 16.59
CA PHE A 122 -4.93 -9.23 17.49
C PHE A 122 -4.22 -8.00 16.94
N ILE A 123 -4.22 -6.92 17.72
CA ILE A 123 -3.64 -5.64 17.30
C ILE A 123 -2.68 -5.18 18.39
N ASP A 124 -1.46 -4.80 18.05
CA ASP A 124 -0.44 -4.36 19.01
C ASP A 124 -0.17 -5.42 20.11
N CYS A 125 -0.23 -6.72 19.75
CA CYS A 125 -0.09 -7.83 20.69
C CYS A 125 1.31 -8.46 20.67
N GLU A 126 1.70 -9.14 21.74
CA GLU A 126 3.00 -9.82 21.81
C GLU A 126 2.93 -11.18 22.51
N ASP A 127 3.72 -12.17 22.08
CA ASP A 127 3.81 -13.49 22.72
C ASP A 127 2.46 -14.22 22.77
N ILE A 128 1.92 -14.51 21.58
CA ILE A 128 0.63 -15.17 21.38
C ILE A 128 0.84 -16.57 20.79
N VAL A 129 0.23 -17.59 21.41
CA VAL A 129 0.24 -18.98 20.96
C VAL A 129 -1.20 -19.43 20.71
N ILE A 130 -1.52 -19.91 19.52
CA ILE A 130 -2.86 -20.41 19.16
C ILE A 130 -2.73 -21.81 18.57
N ARG A 131 -3.45 -22.80 19.13
CA ARG A 131 -3.36 -24.19 18.68
C ARG A 131 -4.72 -24.87 18.55
N TYR A 132 -4.88 -25.72 17.54
CA TYR A 132 -6.00 -26.69 17.40
C TYR A 132 -7.42 -26.10 17.38
N LEU A 133 -7.60 -24.89 16.84
CA LEU A 133 -8.91 -24.26 16.70
C LEU A 133 -9.37 -24.17 15.25
N ARG A 134 -10.69 -24.11 15.06
CA ARG A 134 -11.31 -23.80 13.77
C ARG A 134 -12.00 -22.44 13.84
N PHE A 135 -11.71 -21.56 12.90
CA PHE A 135 -12.34 -20.26 12.73
C PHE A 135 -13.15 -20.26 11.44
N ARG A 136 -14.47 -20.17 11.57
CA ARG A 136 -15.42 -20.25 10.44
C ARG A 136 -16.33 -19.02 10.47
N MET A 137 -16.07 -18.06 9.59
CA MET A 137 -16.80 -16.80 9.57
C MET A 137 -18.19 -16.96 8.90
N GLY A 138 -18.22 -17.40 7.63
CA GLY A 138 -19.45 -17.60 6.87
C GLY A 138 -20.12 -16.30 6.44
N THR A 139 -21.34 -16.39 5.90
CA THR A 139 -22.10 -15.24 5.39
C THR A 139 -22.91 -14.51 6.48
N LEU A 140 -22.21 -13.86 7.43
CA LEU A 140 -22.84 -12.95 8.40
C LEU A 140 -22.80 -11.48 7.93
N GLU A 141 -23.38 -10.54 8.69
CA GLU A 141 -23.57 -9.13 8.27
C GLU A 141 -22.29 -8.32 7.98
N SER A 142 -21.09 -8.84 8.30
CA SER A 142 -19.80 -8.18 8.04
C SER A 142 -19.06 -8.81 6.84
N GLN A 143 -18.29 -7.97 6.14
CA GLN A 143 -17.31 -8.39 5.12
C GLN A 143 -15.92 -8.10 5.68
N ASP A 144 -15.19 -9.16 6.05
CA ASP A 144 -13.93 -9.05 6.79
C ASP A 144 -13.15 -10.39 6.72
N ASP A 145 -11.99 -10.41 7.37
CA ASP A 145 -11.13 -11.57 7.51
C ASP A 145 -11.65 -12.55 8.57
N ALA A 146 -11.46 -13.86 8.39
CA ALA A 146 -11.82 -14.80 9.46
C ALA A 146 -10.94 -14.62 10.72
N MET A 147 -9.65 -14.34 10.52
CA MET A 147 -8.73 -13.90 11.58
C MET A 147 -7.72 -12.88 11.06
N TYR A 148 -7.34 -11.96 11.94
CA TYR A 148 -6.47 -10.83 11.62
C TYR A 148 -5.41 -10.59 12.70
N VAL A 149 -4.14 -10.42 12.29
CA VAL A 149 -3.02 -10.05 13.17
C VAL A 149 -2.38 -8.77 12.62
N GLU A 150 -2.29 -7.72 13.43
CA GLU A 150 -1.74 -6.41 13.05
C GLU A 150 -0.78 -5.88 14.12
N ASP A 151 0.33 -5.30 13.67
CA ASP A 151 1.37 -4.68 14.51
C ASP A 151 1.78 -5.55 15.72
N SER A 152 1.81 -6.88 15.53
CA SER A 152 1.99 -7.85 16.61
C SER A 152 3.28 -8.65 16.45
N LYS A 153 3.89 -9.07 17.56
CA LYS A 153 5.20 -9.74 17.52
C LYS A 153 5.30 -10.99 18.38
N ASN A 154 6.16 -11.93 17.99
CA ASN A 154 6.30 -13.23 18.66
C ASN A 154 4.93 -13.94 18.70
N VAL A 155 4.47 -14.38 17.53
CA VAL A 155 3.18 -15.08 17.41
C VAL A 155 3.40 -16.43 16.75
N ILE A 156 2.78 -17.48 17.28
CA ILE A 156 2.71 -18.78 16.61
C ILE A 156 1.27 -19.29 16.54
N ILE A 157 0.85 -19.62 15.32
CA ILE A 157 -0.41 -20.28 15.02
C ILE A 157 -0.07 -21.68 14.49
N ASP A 158 -0.57 -22.70 15.18
CA ASP A 158 -0.22 -24.09 14.92
C ASP A 158 -1.50 -24.93 14.81
N HIS A 159 -1.57 -25.83 13.85
CA HIS A 159 -2.69 -26.78 13.75
C HIS A 159 -4.07 -26.13 13.81
N SER A 160 -4.27 -25.00 13.14
CA SER A 160 -5.55 -24.28 13.17
C SER A 160 -6.16 -24.16 11.78
N SER A 161 -7.48 -24.20 11.69
CA SER A 161 -8.20 -24.13 10.42
C SER A 161 -8.97 -22.82 10.32
N PHE A 162 -8.90 -22.18 9.17
CA PHE A 162 -9.53 -20.91 8.87
C PHE A 162 -10.30 -21.07 7.56
N SER A 163 -11.59 -20.70 7.58
CA SER A 163 -12.41 -20.73 6.38
C SER A 163 -13.45 -19.63 6.33
N TRP A 164 -13.96 -19.43 5.11
CA TRP A 164 -15.15 -18.62 4.83
C TRP A 164 -15.00 -17.14 5.16
N GLY A 165 -13.77 -16.62 5.08
CA GLY A 165 -13.51 -15.18 5.09
C GLY A 165 -14.17 -14.51 3.87
N ARG A 166 -14.63 -13.27 4.03
CA ARG A 166 -15.28 -12.50 2.96
C ARG A 166 -14.41 -11.34 2.44
N ASP A 167 -13.29 -11.12 3.10
CA ASP A 167 -12.12 -10.41 2.61
C ASP A 167 -10.96 -11.42 2.51
N GLU A 168 -10.07 -11.54 3.50
CA GLU A 168 -9.10 -12.64 3.58
C GLU A 168 -9.52 -13.79 4.51
N VAL A 169 -8.93 -14.97 4.35
CA VAL A 169 -9.09 -16.05 5.34
C VAL A 169 -8.24 -15.75 6.58
N LEU A 170 -6.95 -15.49 6.40
CA LEU A 170 -6.03 -15.11 7.49
C LEU A 170 -5.05 -14.04 7.02
N SER A 171 -5.02 -12.90 7.71
CA SER A 171 -4.05 -11.82 7.42
C SER A 171 -3.10 -11.55 8.58
N ILE A 172 -1.86 -11.23 8.23
CA ILE A 172 -0.79 -10.72 9.08
C ILE A 172 -0.26 -9.43 8.45
N LYS A 173 -0.33 -8.30 9.15
CA LYS A 173 0.01 -6.98 8.58
C LYS A 173 0.73 -6.08 9.57
N SER A 174 1.38 -5.03 9.10
CA SER A 174 1.64 -3.83 9.92
C SER A 174 0.89 -2.64 9.36
N LYS A 175 0.50 -1.70 10.23
CA LYS A 175 -0.28 -0.52 9.87
C LYS A 175 0.53 0.49 9.07
N ASN A 176 1.83 0.64 9.39
CA ASN A 176 2.72 1.57 8.72
C ASN A 176 3.79 0.82 7.90
N TYR A 177 3.84 1.09 6.60
CA TYR A 177 4.82 0.49 5.69
C TYR A 177 6.25 0.96 5.93
N GLU A 178 6.41 2.14 6.55
CA GLU A 178 7.71 2.73 6.90
C GLU A 178 8.14 2.40 8.34
N ASP A 179 7.20 1.93 9.17
CA ASP A 179 7.45 1.54 10.57
C ASP A 179 6.82 0.16 10.82
N ILE A 180 7.56 -0.86 10.40
CA ILE A 180 7.10 -2.24 10.41
C ILE A 180 7.17 -2.81 11.82
N GLN A 181 6.00 -3.07 12.42
CA GLN A 181 5.88 -3.60 13.78
C GLN A 181 5.66 -5.12 13.81
N SER A 182 4.90 -5.69 12.86
CA SER A 182 4.67 -7.13 12.83
C SER A 182 5.94 -7.89 12.50
N ARG A 183 6.36 -8.80 13.40
CA ARG A 183 7.62 -9.55 13.26
C ARG A 183 7.64 -10.78 14.16
N ASN A 184 8.47 -11.75 13.81
CA ASN A 184 8.63 -12.99 14.55
C ASN A 184 7.33 -13.80 14.60
N ILE A 185 6.75 -14.09 13.44
CA ILE A 185 5.46 -14.77 13.35
C ILE A 185 5.64 -16.10 12.60
N THR A 186 5.09 -17.18 13.13
CA THR A 186 4.98 -18.47 12.43
C THR A 186 3.52 -18.87 12.29
N VAL A 187 3.11 -19.29 11.09
CA VAL A 187 1.91 -20.10 10.88
C VAL A 187 2.36 -21.46 10.37
N GLN A 188 2.06 -22.51 11.12
CA GLN A 188 2.49 -23.87 10.81
C GLN A 188 1.34 -24.86 10.88
N TRP A 189 1.41 -25.91 10.05
CA TRP A 189 0.45 -27.02 10.07
C TRP A 189 -1.01 -26.54 10.05
N SER A 190 -1.32 -25.46 9.34
CA SER A 190 -2.64 -24.80 9.40
C SER A 190 -3.34 -24.79 8.04
N MET A 191 -4.66 -24.58 8.04
CA MET A 191 -5.49 -24.56 6.83
C MET A 191 -6.08 -23.17 6.60
N MET A 192 -5.86 -22.58 5.43
CA MET A 192 -6.44 -21.31 4.98
C MET A 192 -7.26 -21.55 3.71
N THR A 193 -8.57 -21.80 3.88
CA THR A 193 -9.38 -22.46 2.84
C THR A 193 -10.72 -21.77 2.60
N GLU A 194 -11.26 -21.89 1.38
CA GLU A 194 -12.62 -21.43 1.04
C GLU A 194 -12.93 -19.97 1.42
N GLY A 195 -12.09 -19.01 1.04
CA GLY A 195 -12.51 -17.61 0.97
C GLY A 195 -13.77 -17.49 0.11
N LEU A 196 -14.79 -16.75 0.56
CA LEU A 196 -16.08 -16.69 -0.13
C LEU A 196 -16.07 -15.65 -1.24
N LEU A 197 -16.67 -15.98 -2.38
CA LEU A 197 -16.92 -15.02 -3.46
C LEU A 197 -17.79 -13.83 -2.97
N THR A 198 -17.62 -12.62 -3.52
CA THR A 198 -16.82 -12.28 -4.71
C THR A 198 -15.39 -11.83 -4.42
N HIS A 199 -14.97 -11.72 -3.16
CA HIS A 199 -13.62 -11.31 -2.76
C HIS A 199 -12.94 -12.46 -1.99
N SER A 200 -12.78 -13.60 -2.66
CA SER A 200 -12.25 -14.84 -2.08
C SER A 200 -10.72 -14.80 -2.00
N MET A 201 -10.15 -14.46 -0.83
CA MET A 201 -8.71 -14.29 -0.67
C MET A 201 -8.12 -15.21 0.42
N GLY A 202 -6.96 -15.82 0.17
CA GLY A 202 -6.29 -16.69 1.15
C GLY A 202 -5.65 -15.91 2.32
N GLY A 203 -4.93 -14.83 2.04
CA GLY A 203 -4.31 -14.01 3.08
C GLY A 203 -3.32 -12.96 2.59
N LEU A 204 -3.32 -11.80 3.26
CA LEU A 204 -2.24 -10.82 3.20
C LEU A 204 -1.21 -11.19 4.27
N ILE A 205 -0.03 -11.62 3.84
CA ILE A 205 1.07 -12.03 4.73
C ILE A 205 2.19 -11.01 4.56
N GLU A 206 2.07 -9.94 5.34
CA GLU A 206 2.83 -8.72 5.14
C GLU A 206 3.67 -8.37 6.37
N MET A 207 4.95 -8.16 6.07
CA MET A 207 5.93 -7.38 6.81
C MET A 207 6.73 -8.08 7.93
N ASN A 208 7.99 -7.66 7.98
CA ASN A 208 9.15 -8.20 8.69
C ASN A 208 9.31 -9.71 8.56
N THR A 209 9.46 -10.44 9.66
CA THR A 209 9.95 -11.83 9.72
C THR A 209 8.82 -12.81 9.96
N ILE A 210 8.32 -13.42 8.88
CA ILE A 210 7.18 -14.37 8.93
C ILE A 210 7.57 -15.70 8.29
N THR A 211 7.29 -16.80 9.00
CA THR A 211 7.39 -18.17 8.48
C THR A 211 6.00 -18.75 8.25
N MET A 212 5.77 -19.30 7.06
CA MET A 212 4.57 -20.05 6.69
C MET A 212 5.04 -21.44 6.24
N HIS A 213 4.82 -22.49 7.04
CA HIS A 213 5.25 -23.84 6.63
C HIS A 213 4.27 -24.97 6.95
N HIS A 214 4.26 -26.00 6.10
CA HIS A 214 3.32 -27.13 6.18
C HIS A 214 1.84 -26.70 6.26
N ASN A 215 1.48 -25.60 5.61
CA ASN A 215 0.09 -25.15 5.56
C ASN A 215 -0.61 -25.61 4.27
N LEU A 216 -1.94 -25.64 4.33
CA LEU A 216 -2.81 -25.85 3.17
C LEU A 216 -3.54 -24.56 2.80
N TYR A 217 -3.35 -24.09 1.59
CA TYR A 217 -4.22 -23.13 0.93
C TYR A 217 -5.07 -23.87 -0.10
N ALA A 218 -6.40 -23.76 -0.01
CA ALA A 218 -7.29 -24.40 -0.96
C ALA A 218 -8.55 -23.59 -1.24
N HIS A 219 -8.97 -23.54 -2.51
CA HIS A 219 -10.25 -22.96 -2.92
C HIS A 219 -10.40 -21.45 -2.61
N ASN A 220 -9.31 -20.69 -2.68
CA ASN A 220 -9.37 -19.22 -2.65
C ASN A 220 -9.08 -18.66 -4.04
N ASN A 221 -9.76 -17.59 -4.44
CA ASN A 221 -9.55 -16.98 -5.76
C ASN A 221 -8.15 -16.37 -5.91
N ASP A 222 -7.67 -15.65 -4.91
CA ASP A 222 -6.40 -14.91 -5.00
C ASP A 222 -5.69 -14.92 -3.62
N ARG A 223 -4.44 -14.46 -3.56
CA ARG A 223 -3.61 -14.24 -2.38
C ARG A 223 -3.44 -15.53 -1.59
N ASN A 224 -2.82 -16.52 -2.21
CA ASN A 224 -2.55 -17.82 -1.61
C ASN A 224 -1.05 -18.06 -1.29
N PRO A 225 -0.36 -17.23 -0.47
CA PRO A 225 -0.65 -15.89 0.05
C PRO A 225 -0.23 -14.74 -0.88
N LYS A 226 -0.56 -13.49 -0.52
CA LYS A 226 0.16 -12.29 -1.00
C LYS A 226 1.19 -11.84 0.01
N THR A 227 2.44 -11.69 -0.42
CA THR A 227 3.58 -11.54 0.47
C THR A 227 4.33 -10.22 0.28
N LYS A 228 4.82 -9.65 1.40
CA LYS A 228 5.72 -8.48 1.47
C LYS A 228 6.65 -8.61 2.68
N GLY A 229 7.84 -8.00 2.64
CA GLY A 229 8.82 -8.13 3.73
C GLY A 229 9.64 -9.42 3.64
N GLN A 230 10.08 -9.96 4.78
CA GLN A 230 10.96 -11.14 4.89
C GLN A 230 10.14 -12.41 5.16
N ILE A 231 9.93 -13.23 4.13
CA ILE A 231 8.95 -14.31 4.17
C ILE A 231 9.62 -15.65 3.89
N ASP A 232 9.45 -16.63 4.78
CA ASP A 232 9.86 -18.02 4.57
C ASP A 232 8.62 -18.87 4.29
N PHE A 233 8.40 -19.24 3.03
CA PHE A 233 7.25 -20.03 2.57
C PHE A 233 7.70 -21.44 2.16
N VAL A 234 7.58 -22.39 3.09
CA VAL A 234 8.25 -23.70 2.99
C VAL A 234 7.26 -24.88 3.10
N ASN A 235 7.32 -25.84 2.19
CA ASN A 235 6.50 -27.07 2.25
C ASN A 235 4.99 -26.86 2.42
N ASN A 236 4.44 -25.79 1.86
CA ASN A 236 3.00 -25.57 1.82
C ASN A 236 2.38 -26.24 0.58
N VAL A 237 1.10 -26.59 0.68
CA VAL A 237 0.28 -27.04 -0.44
C VAL A 237 -0.67 -25.93 -0.85
N VAL A 238 -0.69 -25.58 -2.13
CA VAL A 238 -1.60 -24.58 -2.70
C VAL A 238 -2.43 -25.26 -3.78
N TYR A 239 -3.74 -25.35 -3.59
CA TYR A 239 -4.64 -26.07 -4.49
C TYR A 239 -5.81 -25.22 -4.96
N ASN A 240 -6.15 -25.36 -6.25
CA ASN A 240 -7.35 -24.76 -6.87
C ASN A 240 -7.49 -23.26 -6.58
N TRP A 241 -6.42 -22.50 -6.81
CA TRP A 241 -6.49 -21.04 -6.85
C TRP A 241 -7.42 -20.59 -7.99
N GLY A 242 -7.95 -19.37 -7.93
CA GLY A 242 -8.71 -18.76 -9.02
C GLY A 242 -7.78 -18.00 -9.96
N GLU A 243 -7.50 -16.76 -9.63
CA GLU A 243 -6.55 -15.91 -10.35
C GLU A 243 -5.11 -16.13 -9.90
N TYR A 244 -4.82 -15.99 -8.59
CA TYR A 244 -3.43 -15.92 -8.13
C TYR A 244 -3.10 -16.95 -7.04
N PRO A 245 -2.07 -17.78 -7.25
CA PRO A 245 -1.48 -18.63 -6.23
C PRO A 245 -0.63 -17.77 -5.29
N TYR A 246 0.70 -17.86 -5.35
CA TYR A 246 1.59 -17.02 -4.55
C TYR A 246 1.81 -15.66 -5.23
N VAL A 247 1.44 -14.56 -4.56
CA VAL A 247 1.63 -13.18 -5.05
C VAL A 247 2.87 -12.55 -4.43
N ALA A 248 3.89 -12.27 -5.23
CA ALA A 248 5.17 -11.71 -4.80
C ALA A 248 5.18 -10.16 -4.84
N GLY A 249 4.72 -9.49 -3.79
CA GLY A 249 4.72 -8.03 -3.65
C GLY A 249 3.55 -7.31 -4.34
N GLY A 250 3.17 -7.73 -5.55
CA GLY A 250 2.08 -7.11 -6.32
C GLY A 250 2.47 -5.75 -6.91
N GLU A 251 1.58 -4.78 -6.83
CA GLU A 251 1.77 -3.39 -7.29
C GLU A 251 2.54 -2.53 -6.28
N SER A 252 3.05 -3.15 -5.21
CA SER A 252 3.67 -2.42 -4.10
C SER A 252 5.11 -2.02 -4.41
N GLY A 253 5.46 -0.79 -4.04
CA GLY A 253 6.85 -0.31 -4.00
C GLY A 253 7.67 -0.86 -2.83
N THR A 254 7.04 -1.58 -1.90
CA THR A 254 7.71 -2.13 -0.70
C THR A 254 8.67 -3.26 -1.09
N LYS A 255 9.87 -3.26 -0.48
CA LYS A 255 10.86 -4.33 -0.70
C LYS A 255 10.40 -5.65 -0.09
N GLY A 256 10.58 -6.73 -0.82
CA GLY A 256 10.32 -8.10 -0.38
C GLY A 256 11.55 -9.00 -0.52
N TYR A 257 11.69 -9.95 0.40
CA TYR A 257 12.76 -10.94 0.47
C TYR A 257 12.11 -12.28 0.83
N GLY A 258 11.75 -13.07 -0.18
CA GLY A 258 10.98 -14.31 -0.02
C GLY A 258 11.82 -15.55 -0.29
N ASN A 259 11.74 -16.56 0.57
CA ASN A 259 12.09 -17.94 0.24
C ASN A 259 10.80 -18.68 -0.11
N VAL A 260 10.75 -19.34 -1.27
CA VAL A 260 9.66 -20.26 -1.66
C VAL A 260 10.30 -21.61 -1.95
N VAL A 261 10.22 -22.53 -0.98
CA VAL A 261 11.00 -23.77 -0.97
C VAL A 261 10.12 -25.00 -0.69
N GLY A 262 10.26 -26.06 -1.48
CA GLY A 262 9.62 -27.35 -1.16
C GLY A 262 8.09 -27.38 -1.27
N ASN A 263 7.46 -26.36 -1.86
CA ASN A 263 6.00 -26.25 -1.92
C ASN A 263 5.42 -27.07 -3.08
N TYR A 264 4.14 -27.44 -2.98
CA TYR A 264 3.40 -28.11 -4.04
C TYR A 264 2.20 -27.27 -4.48
N PHE A 265 2.23 -26.79 -5.72
CA PHE A 265 1.15 -26.04 -6.35
C PHE A 265 0.37 -26.97 -7.29
N VAL A 266 -0.92 -27.16 -7.03
CA VAL A 266 -1.79 -28.05 -7.81
C VAL A 266 -2.96 -27.26 -8.38
N ALA A 267 -3.04 -27.18 -9.70
CA ALA A 267 -4.10 -26.47 -10.38
C ALA A 267 -5.43 -27.24 -10.26
N GLY A 268 -6.51 -26.52 -9.96
CA GLY A 268 -7.85 -27.07 -9.96
C GLY A 268 -8.71 -26.48 -11.08
N ILE A 269 -10.01 -26.79 -11.05
CA ILE A 269 -10.97 -26.33 -12.06
C ILE A 269 -11.01 -24.81 -12.19
N ASN A 270 -10.78 -24.06 -11.10
CA ASN A 270 -10.83 -22.59 -11.08
C ASN A 270 -9.51 -21.92 -11.53
N SER A 271 -8.40 -22.67 -11.61
CA SER A 271 -7.07 -22.07 -11.77
C SER A 271 -6.82 -21.47 -13.14
N VAL A 272 -6.59 -20.17 -13.16
CA VAL A 272 -6.13 -19.40 -14.32
C VAL A 272 -4.61 -19.43 -14.37
N ASP A 273 -4.07 -19.40 -15.60
CA ASP A 273 -2.63 -19.48 -15.89
C ASP A 273 -1.87 -20.51 -15.04
N PRO A 274 -2.31 -21.79 -15.06
CA PRO A 274 -1.85 -22.79 -14.11
C PRO A 274 -0.35 -23.13 -14.26
N GLN A 275 0.32 -22.63 -15.31
CA GLN A 275 1.77 -22.73 -15.49
C GLN A 275 2.58 -21.84 -14.53
N TYR A 276 1.97 -20.87 -13.85
CA TYR A 276 2.66 -19.96 -12.94
C TYR A 276 2.24 -20.21 -11.48
N ALA A 277 3.20 -20.52 -10.62
CA ALA A 277 3.01 -20.66 -9.17
C ALA A 277 3.33 -19.37 -8.41
N VAL A 278 4.20 -18.52 -8.97
CA VAL A 278 4.60 -17.23 -8.41
C VAL A 278 4.25 -16.15 -9.42
N VAL A 279 3.41 -15.21 -9.01
CA VAL A 279 2.85 -14.19 -9.89
C VAL A 279 2.97 -12.79 -9.27
N ARG A 280 2.69 -11.78 -10.09
CA ARG A 280 2.59 -10.37 -9.72
C ARG A 280 3.86 -9.85 -9.06
N GLY A 281 5.02 -10.35 -9.52
CA GLY A 281 6.34 -9.88 -9.12
C GLY A 281 6.62 -8.46 -9.60
N ASN A 282 7.70 -7.89 -9.07
CA ASN A 282 8.26 -6.62 -9.51
C ASN A 282 9.74 -6.52 -9.10
N GLU A 283 10.40 -5.44 -9.53
CA GLU A 283 11.79 -5.11 -9.21
C GLU A 283 12.09 -4.88 -7.71
N ASN A 284 11.06 -4.74 -6.87
CA ASN A 284 11.19 -4.58 -5.43
C ASN A 284 11.12 -5.90 -4.67
N TYR A 285 10.72 -7.00 -5.31
CA TYR A 285 10.59 -8.30 -4.66
C TYR A 285 11.72 -9.26 -5.05
N SER A 286 12.64 -9.50 -4.12
CA SER A 286 13.72 -10.48 -4.24
C SER A 286 13.25 -11.86 -3.76
N LEU A 287 13.43 -12.89 -4.57
CA LEU A 287 12.86 -14.22 -4.36
C LEU A 287 13.91 -15.31 -4.53
N TYR A 288 14.00 -16.24 -3.59
CA TYR A 288 14.71 -17.50 -3.75
C TYR A 288 13.72 -18.65 -4.01
N LEU A 289 14.02 -19.49 -5.00
CA LEU A 289 13.21 -20.65 -5.39
C LEU A 289 14.04 -21.94 -5.33
N GLU A 290 13.50 -22.96 -4.65
CA GLU A 290 14.13 -24.28 -4.61
C GLU A 290 13.12 -25.41 -4.42
N ASN A 291 13.26 -26.47 -5.21
CA ASN A 291 12.55 -27.75 -5.06
C ASN A 291 11.02 -27.60 -4.95
N ASN A 292 10.39 -26.71 -5.72
CA ASN A 292 8.92 -26.61 -5.72
C ASN A 292 8.34 -27.52 -6.82
N ARG A 293 7.08 -27.95 -6.68
CA ARG A 293 6.34 -28.66 -7.73
C ARG A 293 5.18 -27.80 -8.22
N ILE A 294 4.96 -27.81 -9.52
CA ILE A 294 3.74 -27.29 -10.13
C ILE A 294 3.08 -28.37 -10.99
N ASP A 295 1.84 -28.70 -10.65
CA ASP A 295 0.94 -29.54 -11.42
C ASP A 295 -0.12 -28.65 -12.08
N SER A 296 0.07 -28.38 -13.37
CA SER A 296 -0.68 -27.37 -14.11
C SER A 296 -1.74 -27.95 -15.05
N ASN A 297 -1.77 -29.27 -15.22
CA ASN A 297 -2.45 -29.91 -16.34
C ASN A 297 -3.94 -30.28 -16.05
N LYS A 298 -4.35 -30.21 -14.78
CA LYS A 298 -5.71 -30.49 -14.29
C LYS A 298 -6.22 -31.90 -14.69
N ASN A 299 -5.33 -32.88 -14.77
CA ASN A 299 -5.67 -34.24 -15.23
C ASN A 299 -6.17 -35.17 -14.11
N GLY A 300 -6.20 -34.72 -12.86
CA GLY A 300 -6.62 -35.52 -11.70
C GLY A 300 -5.54 -36.43 -11.13
N VAL A 301 -4.29 -36.34 -11.62
CA VAL A 301 -3.15 -37.15 -11.21
C VAL A 301 -2.09 -36.23 -10.64
N LEU A 302 -1.63 -36.48 -9.42
CA LEU A 302 -0.55 -35.70 -8.80
C LEU A 302 0.79 -36.04 -9.46
N ASP A 303 1.14 -35.32 -10.53
CA ASP A 303 2.37 -35.52 -11.34
C ASP A 303 3.14 -34.23 -11.63
N GLY A 304 3.01 -33.26 -10.73
CA GLY A 304 3.69 -31.96 -10.78
C GLY A 304 5.21 -32.08 -10.86
N THR A 305 5.83 -31.06 -11.47
CA THR A 305 7.28 -31.03 -11.72
C THR A 305 7.90 -29.73 -11.25
N ASP A 306 9.21 -29.74 -11.00
CA ASP A 306 9.96 -28.51 -10.75
C ASP A 306 10.37 -27.86 -12.09
N THR A 307 9.73 -26.75 -12.42
CA THR A 307 10.04 -25.96 -13.62
C THR A 307 11.07 -24.85 -13.36
N GLY A 308 11.64 -24.78 -12.15
CA GLY A 308 12.52 -23.70 -11.70
C GLY A 308 11.89 -22.33 -11.93
N ALA A 309 12.66 -21.40 -12.50
CA ALA A 309 12.17 -20.06 -12.84
C ALA A 309 10.98 -20.05 -13.83
N GLY A 310 10.67 -21.16 -14.50
CA GLY A 310 9.52 -21.28 -15.40
C GLY A 310 8.16 -21.18 -14.70
N MET A 311 8.09 -21.35 -13.37
CA MET A 311 6.85 -21.16 -12.59
C MET A 311 6.61 -19.70 -12.19
N MET A 312 7.46 -18.76 -12.61
CA MET A 312 7.25 -17.34 -12.40
C MET A 312 6.55 -16.71 -13.60
N GLU A 313 5.57 -15.83 -13.33
CA GLU A 313 4.92 -15.01 -14.34
C GLU A 313 5.95 -14.21 -15.15
N LYS A 314 5.86 -14.27 -16.49
CA LYS A 314 6.86 -13.68 -17.38
C LYS A 314 6.70 -12.18 -17.51
N GLU A 315 5.46 -11.73 -17.49
CA GLU A 315 5.04 -10.35 -17.69
C GLU A 315 5.36 -9.50 -16.45
N ARG A 316 5.42 -10.13 -15.27
CA ARG A 316 5.70 -9.49 -13.98
C ARG A 316 6.62 -10.37 -13.11
N PRO A 317 7.89 -10.53 -13.49
CA PRO A 317 8.80 -11.42 -12.78
C PRO A 317 9.30 -10.79 -11.47
N SER A 318 9.55 -11.64 -10.46
CA SER A 318 10.33 -11.26 -9.27
C SER A 318 11.83 -11.28 -9.56
N VAL A 319 12.63 -10.61 -8.73
CA VAL A 319 14.09 -10.64 -8.84
C VAL A 319 14.62 -11.94 -8.22
N LEU A 320 15.02 -12.89 -9.07
CA LEU A 320 15.51 -14.19 -8.61
C LEU A 320 16.88 -14.06 -7.92
N MET A 321 16.99 -14.62 -6.71
CA MET A 321 18.22 -14.67 -5.92
C MET A 321 18.89 -16.04 -6.06
N PRO A 322 20.24 -16.07 -6.14
CA PRO A 322 20.98 -17.32 -6.29
C PRO A 322 21.13 -18.13 -5.00
N GLU A 323 20.95 -17.50 -3.83
CA GLU A 323 21.12 -18.11 -2.52
C GLU A 323 19.88 -17.90 -1.67
N ARG A 324 19.55 -18.90 -0.84
CA ARG A 324 18.46 -18.84 0.12
C ARG A 324 18.73 -17.72 1.12
N PHE A 325 17.72 -16.89 1.41
CA PHE A 325 17.82 -15.93 2.50
C PHE A 325 17.96 -16.68 3.82
N ASN A 326 18.92 -16.25 4.65
CA ASN A 326 19.22 -16.94 5.89
C ASN A 326 18.18 -16.61 6.98
N TYR A 327 17.11 -17.39 7.03
CA TYR A 327 16.04 -17.34 8.02
C TYR A 327 16.13 -18.54 8.97
N PRO A 328 15.45 -18.50 10.14
CA PRO A 328 15.34 -19.67 11.01
C PRO A 328 14.81 -20.86 10.23
N LEU A 329 15.53 -21.98 10.27
CA LEU A 329 15.19 -23.15 9.49
C LEU A 329 13.95 -23.84 10.06
N VAL A 330 13.20 -24.45 9.14
CA VAL A 330 12.12 -25.40 9.44
C VAL A 330 12.51 -26.77 8.87
N HIS A 331 11.96 -27.86 9.41
CA HIS A 331 12.19 -29.18 8.83
C HIS A 331 11.64 -29.20 7.41
N THR A 332 12.54 -29.24 6.43
CA THR A 332 12.16 -29.20 5.03
C THR A 332 12.08 -30.64 4.50
N GLN A 333 10.92 -31.04 3.99
CA GLN A 333 10.66 -32.34 3.37
C GLN A 333 10.68 -32.22 1.84
N GLU A 334 10.74 -33.35 1.13
CA GLU A 334 10.42 -33.36 -0.29
C GLU A 334 8.95 -32.93 -0.50
N PRO A 335 8.61 -32.19 -1.57
CA PRO A 335 7.25 -31.68 -1.79
C PRO A 335 6.18 -32.76 -1.76
N GLU A 336 6.46 -33.96 -2.28
CA GLU A 336 5.54 -35.09 -2.28
C GLU A 336 5.25 -35.61 -0.86
N ASP A 337 6.28 -35.69 -0.01
CA ASP A 337 6.13 -36.11 1.40
C ASP A 337 5.43 -35.02 2.22
N ALA A 338 5.79 -33.75 1.98
CA ALA A 338 5.11 -32.60 2.57
C ALA A 338 3.63 -32.56 2.18
N TYR A 339 3.29 -32.83 0.92
CA TYR A 339 1.90 -32.89 0.45
C TYR A 339 1.09 -33.90 1.27
N GLU A 340 1.62 -35.12 1.46
CA GLU A 340 0.97 -36.14 2.28
C GLU A 340 0.88 -35.73 3.76
N ALA A 341 1.94 -35.16 4.31
CA ALA A 341 1.97 -34.71 5.70
C ALA A 341 0.95 -33.60 5.96
N VAL A 342 0.93 -32.55 5.13
CA VAL A 342 -0.03 -31.43 5.24
C VAL A 342 -1.46 -31.93 5.19
N LEU A 343 -1.80 -32.80 4.24
CA LEU A 343 -3.16 -33.31 4.10
C LEU A 343 -3.58 -34.25 5.22
N ASN A 344 -2.66 -34.82 5.98
CA ASN A 344 -2.95 -35.68 7.12
C ASN A 344 -2.94 -34.93 8.47
N PHE A 345 -2.10 -33.90 8.58
CA PHE A 345 -1.78 -33.29 9.88
C PHE A 345 -2.09 -31.79 9.98
N ALA A 346 -2.33 -31.04 8.89
CA ALA A 346 -2.67 -29.61 9.00
C ALA A 346 -4.08 -29.33 9.55
N GLY A 347 -4.34 -28.11 10.01
CA GLY A 347 -5.62 -27.71 10.62
C GLY A 347 -5.79 -28.30 12.01
N SER A 348 -7.02 -28.26 12.57
CA SER A 348 -7.34 -28.85 13.88
C SER A 348 -7.32 -30.39 13.82
N SER A 349 -6.12 -30.96 13.61
CA SER A 349 -5.91 -32.34 13.15
C SER A 349 -6.22 -33.41 14.17
N LEU A 350 -6.19 -33.08 15.47
CA LEU A 350 -6.62 -33.98 16.54
C LEU A 350 -8.12 -34.31 16.47
N ALA A 351 -8.92 -33.43 15.89
CA ALA A 351 -10.37 -33.60 15.77
C ALA A 351 -10.92 -32.80 14.59
N ARG A 352 -10.50 -33.10 13.34
CA ARG A 352 -11.01 -32.40 12.15
C ARG A 352 -12.53 -32.55 12.02
N ASP A 353 -13.19 -31.47 11.59
CA ASP A 353 -14.60 -31.55 11.24
C ASP A 353 -14.80 -31.98 9.78
N ALA A 354 -16.07 -32.14 9.39
CA ALA A 354 -16.46 -32.55 8.06
C ALA A 354 -15.98 -31.60 6.93
N VAL A 355 -15.66 -30.34 7.25
CA VAL A 355 -15.16 -29.38 6.25
C VAL A 355 -13.66 -29.61 6.03
N ASP A 356 -12.85 -29.68 7.09
CA ASP A 356 -11.39 -29.90 6.94
C ASP A 356 -11.09 -31.26 6.29
N GLU A 357 -11.86 -32.29 6.66
CA GLU A 357 -11.80 -33.60 6.01
C GLU A 357 -12.20 -33.53 4.53
N ARG A 358 -13.21 -32.72 4.20
CA ARG A 358 -13.65 -32.52 2.82
C ARG A 358 -12.59 -31.84 1.99
N ILE A 359 -12.02 -30.74 2.47
CA ILE A 359 -10.99 -30.02 1.74
C ILE A 359 -9.77 -30.91 1.50
N SER A 360 -9.29 -31.61 2.53
CA SER A 360 -8.14 -32.51 2.38
C SER A 360 -8.40 -33.57 1.31
N ARG A 361 -9.61 -34.13 1.26
CA ARG A 361 -10.02 -35.10 0.23
C ARG A 361 -10.14 -34.47 -1.16
N GLU A 362 -10.74 -33.28 -1.27
CA GLU A 362 -10.89 -32.56 -2.54
C GLU A 362 -9.53 -32.21 -3.15
N VAL A 363 -8.52 -31.94 -2.33
CA VAL A 363 -7.12 -31.77 -2.78
C VAL A 363 -6.54 -33.10 -3.30
N ARG A 364 -6.76 -34.21 -2.59
CA ARG A 364 -6.30 -35.55 -3.03
C ARG A 364 -6.92 -36.02 -4.33
N THR A 365 -8.20 -35.69 -4.53
CA THR A 365 -8.99 -36.12 -5.68
C THR A 365 -9.05 -35.10 -6.80
N GLN A 366 -8.51 -33.89 -6.56
CA GLN A 366 -8.54 -32.76 -7.48
C GLN A 366 -9.95 -32.39 -7.99
N THR A 367 -10.98 -32.47 -7.12
CA THR A 367 -12.40 -32.26 -7.52
C THR A 367 -13.09 -31.03 -6.94
N GLY A 368 -12.49 -30.33 -5.98
CA GLY A 368 -13.15 -29.19 -5.30
C GLY A 368 -13.23 -27.92 -6.17
N ALA A 369 -14.09 -26.98 -5.79
CA ALA A 369 -14.33 -25.71 -6.50
C ALA A 369 -14.39 -24.53 -5.52
N ILE A 370 -14.05 -23.32 -5.97
CA ILE A 370 -14.25 -22.08 -5.19
C ILE A 370 -15.75 -21.84 -5.00
N ILE A 371 -16.15 -21.60 -3.75
CA ILE A 371 -17.56 -21.43 -3.34
C ILE A 371 -17.93 -19.96 -3.10
N GLY A 372 -19.22 -19.66 -3.19
CA GLY A 372 -19.74 -18.31 -2.87
C GLY A 372 -20.44 -18.21 -1.53
N HIS A 373 -20.71 -19.34 -0.88
CA HIS A 373 -21.45 -19.43 0.39
C HIS A 373 -21.18 -20.79 1.04
N GLU A 374 -21.12 -20.85 2.36
CA GLU A 374 -20.83 -22.09 3.12
C GLU A 374 -21.79 -23.25 2.78
N ASP A 375 -23.08 -22.96 2.58
CA ASP A 375 -24.11 -23.94 2.18
C ASP A 375 -23.86 -24.64 0.84
N ASP A 376 -23.09 -24.03 -0.07
CA ASP A 376 -22.66 -24.67 -1.33
C ASP A 376 -21.88 -25.96 -1.03
N ALA A 377 -21.16 -25.91 0.08
CA ALA A 377 -20.18 -26.87 0.56
C ALA A 377 -20.71 -27.74 1.73
N GLY A 378 -22.00 -27.63 2.07
CA GLY A 378 -22.61 -28.39 3.17
C GLY A 378 -23.02 -27.55 4.39
N GLY A 379 -22.59 -26.29 4.48
CA GLY A 379 -22.86 -25.42 5.62
C GLY A 379 -21.99 -25.74 6.84
N PHE A 380 -22.34 -25.14 7.99
CA PHE A 380 -21.63 -25.38 9.25
C PHE A 380 -21.81 -26.83 9.73
N PRO A 381 -20.72 -27.56 10.04
CA PRO A 381 -20.83 -28.90 10.62
C PRO A 381 -21.54 -28.90 11.98
N VAL A 382 -22.34 -29.94 12.22
CA VAL A 382 -22.88 -30.21 13.56
C VAL A 382 -21.82 -30.95 14.36
N LEU A 383 -21.36 -30.35 15.46
CA LEU A 383 -20.35 -30.92 16.35
C LEU A 383 -21.00 -31.48 17.62
N GLU A 384 -20.46 -32.57 18.16
CA GLU A 384 -20.92 -33.09 19.45
C GLU A 384 -20.53 -32.16 20.60
N GLU A 385 -21.53 -31.73 21.36
CA GLU A 385 -21.33 -30.96 22.58
C GLU A 385 -21.02 -31.89 23.76
N ARG A 386 -19.81 -31.76 24.30
CA ARG A 386 -19.34 -32.50 25.47
C ARG A 386 -18.76 -31.54 26.50
N THR A 387 -18.70 -32.00 27.75
CA THR A 387 -17.95 -31.36 28.83
C THR A 387 -16.63 -32.10 29.03
N GLY A 388 -15.60 -31.35 29.41
CA GLY A 388 -14.28 -31.90 29.71
C GLY A 388 -14.29 -32.85 30.90
N PRO A 389 -13.20 -33.61 31.10
CA PRO A 389 -12.99 -34.37 32.33
C PRO A 389 -12.97 -33.43 33.55
N THR A 390 -13.17 -34.00 34.74
CA THR A 390 -13.10 -33.24 36.00
C THR A 390 -11.68 -32.71 36.22
N ASP A 391 -11.59 -31.43 36.54
CA ASP A 391 -10.44 -30.74 37.11
C ASP A 391 -10.96 -30.05 38.39
N SER A 392 -10.53 -30.56 39.55
CA SER A 392 -11.08 -30.21 40.86
C SER A 392 -10.61 -28.84 41.37
N ASP A 393 -9.41 -28.39 40.99
CA ASP A 393 -8.80 -27.14 41.44
C ASP A 393 -8.74 -26.04 40.37
N ASN A 394 -9.19 -26.36 39.15
CA ASN A 394 -9.30 -25.52 37.96
C ASN A 394 -7.95 -24.99 37.46
N ASP A 395 -6.93 -25.83 37.47
CA ASP A 395 -5.58 -25.47 37.09
C ASP A 395 -5.22 -25.77 35.61
N GLY A 396 -6.14 -26.36 34.86
CA GLY A 396 -5.98 -26.66 33.44
C GLY A 396 -5.63 -28.12 33.15
N MET A 397 -5.35 -28.93 34.17
CA MET A 397 -4.98 -30.33 34.07
C MET A 397 -6.10 -31.21 34.68
N PRO A 398 -6.53 -32.30 34.02
CA PRO A 398 -7.55 -33.18 34.61
C PRO A 398 -7.01 -34.00 35.79
N ASP A 399 -7.86 -34.24 36.81
CA ASP A 399 -7.50 -35.02 38.02
C ASP A 399 -6.85 -36.38 37.67
N GLU A 400 -7.35 -37.05 36.63
CA GLU A 400 -6.83 -38.35 36.18
C GLU A 400 -5.40 -38.24 35.63
N TRP A 401 -5.11 -37.17 34.89
CA TRP A 401 -3.78 -36.91 34.34
C TRP A 401 -2.82 -36.56 35.47
N GLU A 402 -3.22 -35.70 36.40
CA GLU A 402 -2.42 -35.30 37.55
C GLU A 402 -2.02 -36.49 38.43
N LEU A 403 -2.99 -37.35 38.78
CA LEU A 403 -2.74 -38.56 39.58
C LEU A 403 -1.79 -39.53 38.86
N ALA A 404 -1.93 -39.68 37.54
CA ALA A 404 -1.02 -40.51 36.74
C ALA A 404 0.42 -39.97 36.75
N HIS A 405 0.57 -38.68 37.03
CA HIS A 405 1.79 -37.92 36.96
C HIS A 405 2.36 -37.48 38.32
N GLY A 406 1.73 -37.91 39.40
CA GLY A 406 2.18 -37.70 40.78
C GLY A 406 1.93 -36.29 41.31
N LEU A 407 1.01 -35.55 40.71
CA LEU A 407 0.54 -34.22 41.14
C LEU A 407 -0.67 -34.35 42.08
N ASP A 408 -1.06 -33.23 42.70
CA ASP A 408 -2.13 -33.18 43.70
C ASP A 408 -3.37 -32.45 43.13
N PRO A 409 -4.47 -33.16 42.78
CA PRO A 409 -5.65 -32.57 42.11
C PRO A 409 -6.42 -31.49 42.91
N ASP A 410 -5.99 -31.20 44.13
CA ASP A 410 -6.54 -30.15 44.99
C ASP A 410 -5.57 -28.93 45.10
N ASN A 411 -4.47 -28.88 44.34
CA ASN A 411 -3.38 -27.91 44.45
C ASN A 411 -3.03 -27.19 43.13
N SER A 412 -3.85 -26.19 42.77
CA SER A 412 -3.71 -25.48 41.49
C SER A 412 -2.42 -24.68 41.28
N SER A 413 -1.53 -24.62 42.27
CA SER A 413 -0.23 -23.96 42.11
C SER A 413 0.81 -24.85 41.45
N ASP A 414 0.63 -26.17 41.44
CA ASP A 414 1.62 -27.08 40.84
C ASP A 414 1.56 -27.12 39.31
N ARG A 415 0.49 -26.62 38.65
CA ARG A 415 0.47 -26.34 37.20
C ARG A 415 1.68 -25.56 36.67
N ASN A 416 2.24 -24.69 37.51
CA ASN A 416 3.37 -23.81 37.20
C ASN A 416 4.71 -24.35 37.70
N ALA A 417 4.72 -25.51 38.37
CA ALA A 417 5.95 -26.23 38.66
C ALA A 417 6.47 -26.90 37.38
N ASP A 418 7.76 -27.25 37.39
CA ASP A 418 8.42 -28.04 36.36
C ASP A 418 8.90 -29.33 37.04
N ARG A 419 8.08 -30.38 36.96
CA ARG A 419 8.34 -31.65 37.66
C ARG A 419 9.49 -32.44 37.06
N ASN A 420 9.81 -32.22 35.79
CA ASN A 420 10.72 -33.05 35.00
C ASN A 420 12.06 -32.35 34.73
N GLY A 421 12.15 -31.04 34.94
CA GLY A 421 13.32 -30.19 34.81
C GLY A 421 13.67 -29.80 33.38
N ASP A 422 12.75 -29.92 32.43
CA ASP A 422 12.97 -29.61 31.01
C ASP A 422 12.68 -28.15 30.63
N GLY A 423 12.14 -27.37 31.57
CA GLY A 423 11.82 -25.96 31.42
C GLY A 423 10.35 -25.65 31.13
N TYR A 424 9.54 -26.63 30.74
CA TYR A 424 8.09 -26.46 30.58
C TYR A 424 7.37 -26.60 31.92
N THR A 425 6.24 -25.90 32.08
CA THR A 425 5.41 -26.12 33.27
C THR A 425 4.61 -27.42 33.16
N ASN A 426 4.12 -27.96 34.28
CA ASN A 426 3.28 -29.16 34.28
C ASN A 426 2.03 -29.01 33.38
N LEU A 427 1.44 -27.81 33.33
CA LEU A 427 0.36 -27.51 32.38
C LEU A 427 0.83 -27.61 30.93
N GLU A 428 2.01 -27.08 30.60
CA GLU A 428 2.56 -27.18 29.25
C GLU A 428 2.90 -28.63 28.89
N ASP A 429 3.42 -29.43 29.82
CA ASP A 429 3.63 -30.88 29.65
C ASP A 429 2.31 -31.56 29.23
N TYR A 430 1.22 -31.29 29.94
CA TYR A 430 -0.11 -31.80 29.59
C TYR A 430 -0.54 -31.35 28.19
N LEU A 431 -0.42 -30.06 27.88
CA LEU A 431 -0.77 -29.51 26.57
C LEU A 431 0.06 -30.10 25.42
N ASN A 432 1.33 -30.41 25.68
CA ASN A 432 2.26 -31.00 24.72
C ASN A 432 1.97 -32.49 24.50
N GLU A 433 1.64 -33.24 25.56
CA GLU A 433 1.21 -34.64 25.45
C GLU A 433 -0.07 -34.78 24.61
N LEU A 434 -1.05 -33.89 24.81
CA LEU A 434 -2.26 -33.85 23.98
C LEU A 434 -1.98 -33.56 22.51
N ALA A 435 -0.98 -32.70 22.24
CA ALA A 435 -0.64 -32.27 20.89
C ALA A 435 0.28 -33.23 20.13
N ALA A 436 0.96 -34.15 20.82
CA ALA A 436 1.95 -35.04 20.22
C ALA A 436 1.42 -35.87 19.02
N PRO A 437 0.17 -36.40 19.02
CA PRO A 437 -0.39 -37.12 17.88
C PRO A 437 -0.67 -36.26 16.64
N GLY A 438 -0.63 -34.93 16.76
CA GLY A 438 -0.87 -34.01 15.65
C GLY A 438 0.30 -33.88 14.69
N PHE A 439 1.47 -34.43 15.00
CA PHE A 439 2.64 -34.40 14.12
C PHE A 439 2.87 -35.75 13.41
N PRO A 440 3.50 -35.76 12.21
CA PRO A 440 3.89 -36.99 11.55
C PRO A 440 4.79 -37.90 12.40
N ASP A 441 4.65 -39.22 12.24
CA ASP A 441 5.52 -40.19 12.90
C ASP A 441 6.99 -39.92 12.57
N GLY A 442 7.81 -39.72 13.60
CA GLY A 442 9.24 -39.44 13.45
C GLY A 442 9.59 -38.00 13.07
N TYR A 443 8.61 -37.09 13.05
CA TYR A 443 8.87 -35.66 12.97
C TYR A 443 9.69 -35.21 14.19
N SER A 444 10.71 -34.39 13.95
CA SER A 444 11.56 -33.88 15.04
C SER A 444 10.83 -32.80 15.81
N MET A 445 10.79 -32.92 17.13
CA MET A 445 10.19 -31.92 18.02
C MET A 445 11.17 -30.80 18.42
N GLU A 446 12.43 -30.90 18.00
CA GLU A 446 13.44 -29.84 18.13
C GLU A 446 13.69 -29.22 16.76
N PRO A 447 13.71 -27.88 16.61
CA PRO A 447 13.94 -27.22 15.34
C PRO A 447 15.32 -27.56 14.76
N PRO A 448 15.51 -27.48 13.43
CA PRO A 448 16.81 -27.72 12.82
C PRO A 448 17.87 -26.75 13.36
N VAL A 449 19.08 -27.26 13.59
CA VAL A 449 20.19 -26.45 14.11
C VAL A 449 20.53 -25.33 13.13
N TRP A 450 20.35 -24.09 13.58
CA TRP A 450 20.66 -22.88 12.82
C TRP A 450 21.78 -22.10 13.52
N SER A 451 22.83 -21.74 12.77
CA SER A 451 24.02 -21.07 13.33
C SER A 451 24.53 -19.89 12.50
N GLY A 452 23.81 -19.48 11.46
CA GLY A 452 24.17 -18.32 10.64
C GLY A 452 23.56 -17.02 11.20
N PRO A 453 24.00 -15.83 10.75
CA PRO A 453 23.33 -14.57 11.11
C PRO A 453 22.00 -14.44 10.33
N VAL A 454 20.90 -14.02 10.98
CA VAL A 454 19.64 -13.73 10.26
C VAL A 454 19.94 -12.73 9.16
N PHE A 455 19.40 -12.98 7.97
CA PHE A 455 19.46 -12.00 6.89
C PHE A 455 18.89 -10.65 7.38
N THR A 456 19.67 -9.59 7.18
CA THR A 456 19.22 -8.22 7.40
C THR A 456 19.09 -7.57 6.03
N PRO A 457 17.91 -7.05 5.67
CA PRO A 457 17.75 -6.27 4.45
C PRO A 457 18.80 -5.15 4.36
N PRO A 458 19.37 -4.89 3.19
CA PRO A 458 20.27 -3.76 3.01
C PRO A 458 19.57 -2.45 3.40
N GLU A 459 20.29 -1.57 4.10
CA GLU A 459 19.79 -0.21 4.39
C GLU A 459 19.45 0.49 3.08
N ILE A 460 18.20 0.97 2.98
CA ILE A 460 17.78 1.78 1.85
C ILE A 460 18.45 3.14 2.04
N PRO A 461 19.34 3.59 1.13
CA PRO A 461 19.88 4.94 1.21
C PRO A 461 18.71 5.93 1.14
N GLU A 462 18.66 6.91 2.05
CA GLU A 462 17.65 7.96 2.00
C GLU A 462 17.63 8.55 0.58
N PRO A 463 16.47 8.59 -0.11
CA PRO A 463 16.42 9.20 -1.42
C PRO A 463 16.84 10.66 -1.29
N GLU A 464 17.84 11.08 -2.07
CA GLU A 464 18.23 12.49 -2.15
C GLU A 464 16.99 13.31 -2.55
N VAL A 465 16.49 14.12 -1.64
CA VAL A 465 15.41 15.05 -1.94
C VAL A 465 15.97 16.03 -2.98
N PRO A 466 15.44 16.07 -4.22
CA PRO A 466 15.93 17.02 -5.21
C PRO A 466 15.83 18.43 -4.63
N LYS A 467 16.94 19.18 -4.68
CA LYS A 467 16.96 20.57 -4.21
C LYS A 467 15.92 21.36 -4.98
N LYS A 468 14.90 21.81 -4.26
CA LYS A 468 13.75 22.50 -4.84
C LYS A 468 14.16 23.88 -5.35
N GLU A 469 13.76 24.20 -6.57
CA GLU A 469 13.88 25.56 -7.11
C GLU A 469 13.00 26.54 -6.31
N PRO A 470 13.50 27.73 -5.94
CA PRO A 470 12.69 28.75 -5.30
C PRO A 470 11.55 29.20 -6.22
N LEU A 471 10.39 29.54 -5.65
CA LEU A 471 9.24 30.02 -6.40
C LEU A 471 9.27 31.55 -6.56
N PRO A 472 8.69 32.10 -7.64
CA PRO A 472 8.52 33.54 -7.80
C PRO A 472 7.88 34.22 -6.58
N ALA A 473 8.36 35.42 -6.25
CA ALA A 473 7.77 36.23 -5.19
C ALA A 473 6.32 36.62 -5.53
N LYS A 474 5.39 36.37 -4.61
CA LYS A 474 3.97 36.73 -4.76
C LYS A 474 3.78 38.22 -4.39
N ASN A 475 3.84 39.08 -5.39
CA ASN A 475 3.75 40.53 -5.24
C ASN A 475 2.44 41.10 -5.80
N GLY A 476 2.03 42.23 -5.23
CA GLY A 476 0.92 43.07 -5.66
C GLY A 476 1.34 44.55 -5.77
N GLU A 477 0.37 45.45 -5.91
CA GLU A 477 0.60 46.91 -5.90
C GLU A 477 1.01 47.40 -4.51
N LEU A 478 0.25 47.03 -3.46
CA LEU A 478 0.52 47.41 -2.07
C LEU A 478 1.18 46.27 -1.29
N ILE A 479 0.81 45.02 -1.56
CA ILE A 479 1.38 43.82 -0.94
C ILE A 479 2.73 43.49 -1.59
N LYS A 480 3.81 43.42 -0.81
CA LYS A 480 5.14 43.05 -1.29
C LYS A 480 5.64 41.79 -0.57
N ASN A 481 6.16 40.86 -1.36
CA ASN A 481 6.72 39.57 -0.96
C ASN A 481 5.81 38.79 0.01
N MET A 482 4.64 38.36 -0.48
CA MET A 482 3.78 37.48 0.31
C MET A 482 4.41 36.09 0.46
N ILE A 483 4.64 35.69 1.71
CA ILE A 483 5.19 34.39 2.11
C ILE A 483 4.09 33.58 2.78
N ILE A 484 4.02 32.28 2.45
CA ILE A 484 3.08 31.33 3.05
C ILE A 484 3.89 30.20 3.68
N ASN A 485 3.80 30.06 5.01
CA ASN A 485 4.46 28.97 5.74
C ASN A 485 3.46 27.83 6.00
N ASP A 486 3.24 27.02 4.97
CA ASP A 486 2.39 25.82 4.94
C ASP A 486 3.03 24.80 3.98
N SER A 487 2.43 23.62 3.81
CA SER A 487 2.84 22.65 2.79
C SER A 487 2.85 23.28 1.41
N GLU A 488 3.75 22.81 0.54
CA GLU A 488 3.97 23.40 -0.79
C GLU A 488 2.70 23.40 -1.65
N LYS A 489 1.94 22.30 -1.58
CA LYS A 489 0.64 22.15 -2.23
C LYS A 489 -0.34 23.24 -1.78
N ASN A 490 -0.39 23.53 -0.48
CA ASN A 490 -1.29 24.54 0.05
C ASN A 490 -0.79 25.95 -0.31
N ALA A 491 0.49 26.23 -0.08
CA ALA A 491 1.12 27.53 -0.37
C ALA A 491 1.01 27.95 -1.84
N ALA A 492 1.09 26.99 -2.78
CA ALA A 492 0.90 27.24 -4.20
C ALA A 492 -0.47 27.84 -4.55
N ASN A 493 -1.51 27.47 -3.79
CA ASN A 493 -2.89 27.90 -4.02
C ASN A 493 -3.22 29.28 -3.42
N TRP A 494 -2.31 29.88 -2.65
CA TRP A 494 -2.45 31.29 -2.22
C TRP A 494 -2.02 32.25 -3.31
N SER A 495 -2.72 33.38 -3.42
CA SER A 495 -2.42 34.38 -4.45
C SER A 495 -2.81 35.78 -4.03
N VAL A 496 -2.00 36.77 -4.44
CA VAL A 496 -2.40 38.18 -4.45
C VAL A 496 -3.26 38.44 -5.68
N GLN A 497 -4.41 39.06 -5.48
CA GLN A 497 -5.42 39.34 -6.49
C GLN A 497 -5.71 40.85 -6.52
N GLN A 498 -6.14 41.34 -7.67
CA GLN A 498 -6.54 42.73 -7.86
C GLN A 498 -8.05 42.85 -8.05
N ASN A 499 -8.58 44.05 -7.83
CA ASN A 499 -9.95 44.42 -8.16
C ASN A 499 -11.01 43.47 -7.55
N LEU A 500 -11.02 43.33 -6.22
CA LEU A 500 -12.00 42.51 -5.51
C LEU A 500 -13.45 42.87 -5.89
N GLN A 501 -14.25 41.91 -6.31
CA GLN A 501 -15.63 42.11 -6.74
C GLN A 501 -16.51 40.86 -6.56
N PRO A 502 -17.85 41.01 -6.48
CA PRO A 502 -18.75 39.86 -6.54
C PRO A 502 -18.51 39.01 -7.79
N GLY A 503 -18.51 37.69 -7.65
CA GLY A 503 -18.15 36.71 -8.68
C GLY A 503 -16.72 36.17 -8.56
N ASP A 504 -15.84 36.84 -7.81
CA ASP A 504 -14.49 36.34 -7.58
C ASP A 504 -14.50 35.06 -6.71
N LEU A 505 -13.63 34.11 -7.05
CA LEU A 505 -13.52 32.84 -6.36
C LEU A 505 -12.88 32.99 -4.98
N VAL A 506 -13.53 32.46 -3.94
CA VAL A 506 -13.16 32.64 -2.53
C VAL A 506 -11.79 32.03 -2.20
N ALA A 507 -11.46 30.88 -2.78
CA ALA A 507 -10.25 30.13 -2.45
C ALA A 507 -9.55 29.51 -3.67
N GLY A 508 -8.22 29.51 -3.67
CA GLY A 508 -7.42 29.09 -4.83
C GLY A 508 -7.33 27.58 -5.05
N ASP A 509 -7.63 26.76 -4.04
CA ASP A 509 -7.67 25.29 -4.12
C ASP A 509 -9.11 24.76 -4.35
N ARG A 510 -10.02 25.66 -4.75
CA ARG A 510 -11.44 25.40 -5.02
C ARG A 510 -11.82 26.09 -6.32
N MET A 511 -11.24 25.62 -7.43
CA MET A 511 -11.37 26.26 -8.76
C MET A 511 -12.07 25.39 -9.80
N SER A 512 -12.44 24.14 -9.48
CA SER A 512 -13.17 23.24 -10.38
C SER A 512 -14.68 23.56 -10.38
N ASP A 513 -15.35 23.42 -11.52
CA ASP A 513 -16.77 23.81 -11.72
C ASP A 513 -17.78 23.22 -10.71
N SER A 514 -17.46 22.12 -10.02
CA SER A 514 -18.30 21.53 -8.98
C SER A 514 -18.01 21.98 -7.54
N ASN A 515 -16.89 22.69 -7.29
CA ASN A 515 -16.40 23.07 -5.95
C ASN A 515 -15.97 24.55 -5.85
N GLY A 516 -16.10 25.34 -6.92
CA GLY A 516 -15.72 26.75 -6.94
C GLY A 516 -16.75 27.65 -6.28
N TYR A 517 -16.38 28.25 -5.16
CA TYR A 517 -17.24 29.17 -4.40
C TYR A 517 -16.95 30.61 -4.80
N GLN A 518 -17.99 31.40 -5.08
CA GLN A 518 -17.86 32.79 -5.50
C GLN A 518 -18.42 33.77 -4.47
N PHE A 519 -17.79 34.93 -4.32
CA PHE A 519 -18.34 36.00 -3.51
C PHE A 519 -19.65 36.53 -4.12
N VAL A 520 -20.70 36.58 -3.32
CA VAL A 520 -22.03 37.09 -3.72
C VAL A 520 -22.22 38.53 -3.30
N SER A 521 -21.74 38.91 -2.11
CA SER A 521 -21.86 40.29 -1.63
C SER A 521 -20.58 40.77 -0.96
N ILE A 522 -20.13 41.95 -1.36
CA ILE A 522 -18.94 42.62 -0.86
C ILE A 522 -19.32 44.08 -0.58
N PRO A 523 -19.00 44.65 0.60
CA PRO A 523 -19.26 46.06 0.87
C PRO A 523 -18.67 46.95 -0.23
N GLU A 524 -19.45 47.89 -0.77
CA GLU A 524 -19.00 48.78 -1.88
C GLU A 524 -17.67 49.47 -1.57
N THR A 525 -17.41 49.76 -0.28
CA THR A 525 -16.16 50.37 0.17
C THR A 525 -14.92 49.48 0.02
N LEU A 526 -15.06 48.17 -0.18
CA LEU A 526 -13.95 47.22 -0.36
C LEU A 526 -13.85 46.68 -1.80
N GLN A 527 -14.81 47.02 -2.67
CA GLN A 527 -14.74 46.62 -4.07
C GLN A 527 -13.61 47.38 -4.78
N GLY A 528 -12.93 46.72 -5.70
CA GLY A 528 -11.76 47.27 -6.40
C GLY A 528 -10.45 47.19 -5.61
N SER A 529 -10.48 46.71 -4.36
CA SER A 529 -9.28 46.58 -3.53
C SER A 529 -8.38 45.42 -3.96
N GLU A 530 -7.10 45.55 -3.66
CA GLU A 530 -6.15 44.44 -3.67
C GLU A 530 -6.47 43.47 -2.52
N TRP A 531 -6.32 42.17 -2.74
CA TRP A 531 -6.68 41.17 -1.75
C TRP A 531 -5.86 39.89 -1.87
N ILE A 532 -5.81 39.11 -0.80
CA ILE A 532 -5.16 37.80 -0.74
C ILE A 532 -6.23 36.74 -0.75
N ARG A 533 -6.23 35.94 -1.81
CA ARG A 533 -7.03 34.71 -1.91
C ARG A 533 -6.26 33.59 -1.23
N SER A 534 -6.85 33.01 -0.21
CA SER A 534 -6.28 31.92 0.58
C SER A 534 -6.61 30.54 0.01
N ALA A 535 -5.98 29.50 0.55
CA ALA A 535 -6.38 28.11 0.32
C ALA A 535 -7.26 27.61 1.46
N VAL A 536 -8.31 26.85 1.12
CA VAL A 536 -9.17 26.17 2.09
C VAL A 536 -8.36 25.21 2.93
N GLU A 537 -7.51 24.38 2.33
CA GLU A 537 -6.76 23.36 3.08
C GLU A 537 -5.74 23.95 4.08
N SER A 538 -5.35 25.22 3.92
CA SER A 538 -4.54 25.93 4.93
C SER A 538 -5.26 26.18 6.26
N ARG A 539 -6.57 25.90 6.35
CA ARG A 539 -7.32 25.90 7.63
C ARG A 539 -6.76 24.93 8.67
N GLY A 540 -6.06 23.89 8.23
CA GLY A 540 -5.41 22.90 9.11
C GLY A 540 -4.03 23.32 9.62
N SER A 541 -3.46 24.44 9.14
CA SER A 541 -2.12 24.86 9.53
C SER A 541 -2.07 25.29 11.00
N THR A 542 -0.92 25.02 11.64
CA THR A 542 -0.58 25.43 13.00
C THR A 542 0.49 26.51 13.04
N SER A 543 0.88 27.08 11.89
CA SER A 543 1.91 28.12 11.82
C SER A 543 1.39 29.46 12.34
N GLU A 544 2.07 30.04 13.34
CA GLU A 544 1.78 31.38 13.88
C GLU A 544 2.13 32.51 12.91
N ASP A 545 2.99 32.24 11.92
CA ASP A 545 3.25 33.07 10.75
C ASP A 545 2.80 32.29 9.51
N LEU A 546 1.49 32.07 9.38
CA LEU A 546 0.91 31.35 8.25
C LEU A 546 1.07 32.16 6.96
N VAL A 547 0.80 33.46 7.02
CA VAL A 547 1.01 34.40 5.91
C VAL A 547 1.62 35.70 6.41
N SER A 548 2.64 36.17 5.69
CA SER A 548 3.28 37.46 5.95
C SER A 548 3.62 38.22 4.67
N PHE A 549 3.64 39.56 4.76
CA PHE A 549 3.95 40.46 3.65
C PHE A 549 4.30 41.87 4.14
N PHE A 550 4.98 42.66 3.30
CA PHE A 550 5.20 44.09 3.51
C PHE A 550 4.15 44.95 2.81
N LEU A 551 3.85 46.12 3.38
CA LEU A 551 2.99 47.13 2.77
C LEU A 551 3.80 48.27 2.13
N ALA A 552 3.44 48.67 0.91
CA ALA A 552 4.10 49.76 0.20
C ALA A 552 3.49 51.16 0.43
N ALA A 553 2.34 51.25 1.09
CA ALA A 553 1.64 52.49 1.43
C ALA A 553 0.88 52.36 2.76
N ASP A 554 0.36 53.46 3.29
CA ASP A 554 -0.58 53.41 4.42
C ASP A 554 -1.86 52.71 3.98
N ALA A 555 -2.24 51.65 4.69
CA ALA A 555 -3.38 50.84 4.34
C ALA A 555 -4.18 50.37 5.56
N ASP A 556 -5.48 50.26 5.35
CA ASP A 556 -6.34 49.45 6.18
C ASP A 556 -6.30 48.00 5.68
N VAL A 557 -5.89 47.08 6.54
CA VAL A 557 -5.94 45.65 6.28
C VAL A 557 -7.19 45.08 6.92
N TYR A 558 -8.07 44.51 6.09
CA TYR A 558 -9.28 43.83 6.50
C TYR A 558 -9.08 42.33 6.45
N VAL A 559 -9.59 41.63 7.46
CA VAL A 559 -9.65 40.16 7.50
C VAL A 559 -11.12 39.76 7.51
N ALA A 560 -11.53 39.02 6.49
CA ALA A 560 -12.84 38.40 6.37
C ALA A 560 -12.76 37.00 6.99
N HIS A 561 -13.30 36.83 8.20
CA HIS A 561 -13.20 35.60 9.00
C HIS A 561 -14.54 34.87 9.05
N ASP A 562 -14.53 33.56 8.82
CA ASP A 562 -15.75 32.73 8.75
C ASP A 562 -16.54 32.79 10.07
N SER A 563 -17.76 33.36 10.01
CA SER A 563 -18.61 33.60 11.18
C SER A 563 -19.02 32.33 11.95
N ARG A 564 -18.84 31.15 11.37
CA ARG A 564 -19.14 29.85 11.99
C ARG A 564 -18.06 29.40 12.96
N ILE A 565 -16.88 30.03 12.91
CA ILE A 565 -15.77 29.75 13.83
C ILE A 565 -16.04 30.50 15.14
N SER A 566 -16.22 29.75 16.22
CA SER A 566 -16.65 30.30 17.52
C SER A 566 -15.53 30.96 18.31
N SER A 567 -14.27 30.59 18.04
CA SER A 567 -13.08 31.09 18.75
C SER A 567 -12.23 31.96 17.83
N LEU A 568 -12.21 33.27 18.08
CA LEU A 568 -11.41 34.20 17.29
C LEU A 568 -9.91 33.96 17.55
N PRO A 569 -9.07 33.83 16.50
CA PRO A 569 -7.63 33.68 16.66
C PRO A 569 -7.01 34.81 17.50
N ALA A 570 -6.01 34.49 18.31
CA ALA A 570 -5.38 35.45 19.22
C ALA A 570 -4.80 36.68 18.48
N TRP A 571 -4.17 36.46 17.31
CA TRP A 571 -3.62 37.53 16.48
C TRP A 571 -4.70 38.48 15.94
N LEU A 572 -5.89 37.95 15.63
CA LEU A 572 -7.01 38.70 15.06
C LEU A 572 -7.75 39.55 16.10
N GLN A 573 -7.62 39.25 17.39
CA GLN A 573 -8.19 40.08 18.47
C GLN A 573 -7.62 41.50 18.51
N SER A 574 -6.46 41.73 17.87
CA SER A 574 -5.87 43.07 17.73
C SER A 574 -6.51 43.92 16.62
N TYR A 575 -7.46 43.37 15.85
CA TYR A 575 -8.20 44.06 14.80
C TYR A 575 -9.58 44.50 15.30
N GLU A 576 -10.02 45.67 14.86
CA GLU A 576 -11.31 46.25 15.23
C GLU A 576 -12.45 45.61 14.40
N PRO A 577 -13.52 45.10 15.02
CA PRO A 577 -14.67 44.58 14.28
C PRO A 577 -15.41 45.71 13.57
N THR A 578 -15.66 45.56 12.27
CA THR A 578 -16.28 46.62 11.45
C THR A 578 -17.81 46.62 11.50
N GLY A 579 -18.42 45.52 11.97
CA GLY A 579 -19.86 45.28 11.89
C GLY A 579 -20.40 44.99 10.49
N LYS A 580 -19.52 44.82 9.49
CA LYS A 580 -19.85 44.45 8.11
C LYS A 580 -19.40 43.01 7.83
N SER A 581 -19.93 42.44 6.75
CA SER A 581 -19.60 41.08 6.31
C SER A 581 -19.48 41.00 4.79
N ILE A 582 -18.76 39.96 4.33
CA ILE A 582 -18.74 39.47 2.94
C ILE A 582 -19.50 38.14 2.92
N THR A 583 -20.23 37.81 1.85
CA THR A 583 -20.91 36.52 1.71
C THR A 583 -20.57 35.82 0.42
N ASP A 584 -20.63 34.49 0.40
CA ASP A 584 -20.48 33.65 -0.79
C ASP A 584 -21.79 32.97 -1.22
N ASP A 585 -21.70 32.08 -2.21
CA ASP A 585 -22.80 31.29 -2.78
C ASP A 585 -23.12 29.99 -2.01
N GLN A 586 -22.40 29.71 -0.92
CA GLN A 586 -22.61 28.59 0.02
C GLN A 586 -23.18 29.04 1.38
N PRO A 587 -24.10 30.01 1.36
CA PRO A 587 -24.48 30.90 2.47
C PRO A 587 -23.46 31.15 3.60
N ILE A 588 -22.16 31.24 3.33
CA ILE A 588 -21.16 31.57 4.36
C ILE A 588 -21.09 33.08 4.53
N GLU A 589 -21.18 33.54 5.78
CA GLU A 589 -20.92 34.92 6.16
C GLU A 589 -19.51 35.05 6.73
N PHE A 590 -18.69 35.93 6.16
CA PHE A 590 -17.37 36.29 6.66
C PHE A 590 -17.44 37.65 7.35
N LYS A 591 -17.22 37.69 8.67
CA LYS A 591 -17.20 38.94 9.44
C LYS A 591 -15.90 39.69 9.19
N LEU A 592 -16.00 41.00 8.97
CA LEU A 592 -14.85 41.83 8.66
C LEU A 592 -14.25 42.49 9.92
N TYR A 593 -12.95 42.30 10.10
CA TYR A 593 -12.11 42.93 11.11
C TYR A 593 -11.06 43.80 10.43
N LYS A 594 -10.76 44.98 10.97
CA LYS A 594 -9.89 45.97 10.33
C LYS A 594 -8.77 46.40 11.29
N LYS A 595 -7.56 46.59 10.74
CA LYS A 595 -6.47 47.29 11.42
C LYS A 595 -5.73 48.17 10.44
N HIS A 596 -5.37 49.37 10.89
CA HIS A 596 -4.58 50.30 10.09
C HIS A 596 -3.09 50.00 10.27
N PHE A 597 -2.35 50.04 9.17
CA PHE A 597 -0.91 49.84 9.12
C PHE A 597 -0.26 50.96 8.31
N PRO A 598 0.81 51.60 8.84
CA PRO A 598 1.58 52.57 8.06
C PRO A 598 2.40 51.88 6.96
N ALA A 599 2.80 52.65 5.95
CA ALA A 599 3.72 52.21 4.90
C ALA A 599 4.99 51.56 5.49
N GLY A 600 5.44 50.47 4.88
CA GLY A 600 6.59 49.69 5.34
C GLY A 600 6.29 48.64 6.42
N SER A 601 5.06 48.58 6.94
CA SER A 601 4.69 47.58 7.94
C SER A 601 4.87 46.15 7.41
N HIS A 602 5.49 45.30 8.22
CA HIS A 602 5.47 43.85 8.04
C HIS A 602 4.23 43.27 8.73
N VAL A 603 3.27 42.80 7.94
CA VAL A 603 2.01 42.23 8.41
C VAL A 603 2.18 40.72 8.51
N VAL A 604 1.88 40.15 9.67
CA VAL A 604 1.95 38.70 9.95
C VAL A 604 0.59 38.23 10.45
N MET A 605 0.10 37.11 9.90
CA MET A 605 -1.16 36.48 10.31
C MET A 605 -0.95 34.98 10.54
N GLY A 606 -1.52 34.47 11.63
CA GLY A 606 -1.40 33.09 12.06
C GLY A 606 -2.55 32.20 11.58
N PRO A 607 -2.80 31.07 12.26
CA PRO A 607 -3.78 30.10 11.82
C PRO A 607 -5.20 30.61 12.02
N ASN A 608 -6.14 30.02 11.27
CA ASN A 608 -7.57 30.37 11.29
C ASN A 608 -8.32 29.88 12.54
N ASN A 609 -7.67 29.03 13.35
CA ASN A 609 -8.17 28.46 14.61
C ASN A 609 -9.35 27.48 14.46
N ASP A 610 -9.53 26.89 13.27
CA ASP A 610 -10.48 25.81 12.98
C ASP A 610 -10.06 25.03 11.72
N ALA A 611 -9.97 23.70 11.81
CA ALA A 611 -9.52 22.85 10.70
C ALA A 611 -10.63 22.37 9.75
N LYS A 612 -11.88 22.79 9.96
CA LYS A 612 -13.08 22.31 9.24
C LYS A 612 -13.82 23.43 8.50
N LYS A 613 -13.71 24.69 8.92
CA LYS A 613 -14.41 25.86 8.33
C LYS A 613 -13.56 26.57 7.27
N MET A 614 -14.13 27.59 6.62
CA MET A 614 -13.40 28.33 5.59
C MET A 614 -12.28 29.14 6.19
N ASN A 615 -11.17 29.15 5.45
CA ASN A 615 -10.03 29.98 5.79
C ASN A 615 -10.38 31.45 5.58
N TYR A 616 -9.65 32.34 6.25
CA TYR A 616 -9.88 33.78 6.14
C TYR A 616 -9.38 34.34 4.80
N VAL A 617 -9.92 35.49 4.43
CA VAL A 617 -9.52 36.26 3.24
C VAL A 617 -9.03 37.63 3.70
N VAL A 618 -7.96 38.15 3.08
CA VAL A 618 -7.36 39.44 3.46
C VAL A 618 -7.62 40.46 2.36
N VAL A 619 -8.10 41.65 2.72
CA VAL A 619 -8.32 42.75 1.77
C VAL A 619 -7.49 43.94 2.21
N VAL A 620 -6.71 44.52 1.31
CA VAL A 620 -5.81 45.64 1.59
C VAL A 620 -6.31 46.87 0.86
N LYS A 621 -6.62 47.94 1.63
CA LYS A 621 -7.15 49.17 1.08
C LYS A 621 -6.28 50.37 1.46
N PRO A 622 -5.79 51.17 0.50
CA PRO A 622 -4.96 52.34 0.80
C PRO A 622 -5.80 53.44 1.47
N THR A 623 -5.21 54.17 2.42
CA THR A 623 -5.91 55.20 3.20
C THR A 623 -5.48 56.63 2.88
N ALA A 624 -4.32 56.84 2.27
CA ALA A 624 -3.76 58.17 1.97
C ALA A 624 -3.62 58.40 0.45
N THR A 625 -4.67 58.09 -0.32
CA THR A 625 -4.67 58.17 -1.79
C THR A 625 -4.49 59.59 -2.36
N ASP A 626 -4.69 60.62 -1.54
CA ASP A 626 -4.53 62.03 -1.92
C ASP A 626 -3.11 62.57 -1.62
N LYS A 627 -2.21 61.75 -1.07
CA LYS A 627 -0.82 62.11 -0.76
C LYS A 627 0.10 61.70 -1.92
N ASP A 628 0.95 62.61 -2.36
CA ASP A 628 1.94 62.32 -3.41
C ASP A 628 2.98 61.30 -2.92
N THR A 629 3.33 60.35 -3.79
CA THR A 629 4.45 59.41 -3.58
C THR A 629 5.79 60.13 -3.67
N PRO A 630 6.88 59.63 -3.05
CA PRO A 630 8.19 60.24 -3.20
C PRO A 630 8.64 60.24 -4.67
N ASN A 631 9.00 61.42 -5.20
CA ASN A 631 9.12 61.66 -6.65
C ASN A 631 10.46 61.23 -7.27
N THR A 632 11.43 60.76 -6.48
CA THR A 632 12.76 60.34 -6.95
C THR A 632 13.13 58.97 -6.40
N ALA A 633 13.74 58.13 -7.22
CA ALA A 633 14.34 56.88 -6.77
C ALA A 633 15.52 57.16 -5.80
N PRO A 634 15.75 56.30 -4.78
CA PRO A 634 16.95 56.38 -3.96
C PRO A 634 18.22 56.28 -4.84
N ALA A 635 19.14 57.24 -4.67
CA ALA A 635 20.39 57.32 -5.43
C ALA A 635 21.59 56.97 -4.55
N GLY A 636 22.71 56.63 -5.19
CA GLY A 636 23.97 56.37 -4.49
C GLY A 636 23.95 55.10 -3.61
N LEU A 637 23.15 54.09 -3.99
CA LEU A 637 23.13 52.81 -3.30
C LEU A 637 24.52 52.16 -3.33
N PHE A 638 25.04 51.85 -2.16
CA PHE A 638 26.31 51.19 -1.94
C PHE A 638 26.13 50.08 -0.91
N GLY A 639 26.86 48.98 -1.07
CA GLY A 639 26.82 47.83 -0.17
C GLY A 639 28.21 47.24 0.02
N GLU A 640 28.56 46.92 1.26
CA GLU A 640 29.83 46.29 1.60
C GLU A 640 29.65 45.17 2.63
N MET A 641 30.49 44.14 2.53
CA MET A 641 30.59 43.10 3.55
C MET A 641 31.23 43.64 4.83
N GLN A 642 30.64 43.30 5.96
CA GLN A 642 31.18 43.53 7.29
C GLN A 642 31.57 42.21 7.96
N SER A 643 32.29 42.27 9.08
CA SER A 643 32.56 41.09 9.93
C SER A 643 31.27 40.51 10.52
N ASN A 644 31.18 39.19 10.69
CA ASN A 644 30.03 38.43 11.22
C ASN A 644 28.85 38.29 10.23
N ASP A 645 29.13 37.85 9.00
CA ASP A 645 28.08 37.47 8.02
C ASP A 645 27.00 38.55 7.85
N THR A 646 27.44 39.80 7.62
CA THR A 646 26.54 40.96 7.49
C THR A 646 26.92 41.80 6.28
N ILE A 647 25.94 42.19 5.46
CA ILE A 647 26.10 43.20 4.40
C ILE A 647 25.51 44.53 4.89
N ALA A 648 26.33 45.58 4.94
CA ALA A 648 25.87 46.93 5.25
C ALA A 648 25.56 47.68 3.96
N LEU A 649 24.35 48.21 3.87
CA LEU A 649 23.83 49.01 2.77
C LEU A 649 23.67 50.48 3.19
N GLN A 650 23.99 51.39 2.28
CA GLN A 650 23.82 52.84 2.44
C GLN A 650 23.35 53.48 1.13
N TRP A 651 22.49 54.51 1.23
CA TRP A 651 22.04 55.32 0.09
C TRP A 651 21.77 56.78 0.52
N GLU A 652 21.47 57.65 -0.44
CA GLU A 652 21.07 59.03 -0.19
C GLU A 652 19.60 59.10 0.27
N SER A 653 19.31 59.91 1.29
CA SER A 653 17.96 60.10 1.79
C SER A 653 17.07 60.79 0.75
N VAL A 654 15.86 60.29 0.52
CA VAL A 654 14.89 60.85 -0.41
C VAL A 654 13.95 61.84 0.31
N ALA A 655 13.67 62.99 -0.30
CA ALA A 655 12.72 63.97 0.24
C ALA A 655 11.30 63.39 0.30
N GLU A 656 10.56 63.69 1.38
CA GLU A 656 9.18 63.21 1.62
C GLU A 656 9.03 61.69 1.83
N ALA A 657 10.15 60.96 1.92
CA ALA A 657 10.17 59.56 2.34
C ALA A 657 10.00 59.44 3.86
N GLU A 658 9.16 58.49 4.29
CA GLU A 658 8.95 58.14 5.70
C GLU A 658 9.74 56.86 6.07
N GLY A 659 10.16 56.09 5.07
CA GLY A 659 11.14 55.02 5.18
C GLY A 659 11.46 54.38 3.83
N TYR A 660 12.03 53.18 3.86
CA TYR A 660 12.54 52.47 2.69
C TYR A 660 12.24 50.98 2.77
N LEU A 661 11.75 50.40 1.67
CA LEU A 661 11.68 48.95 1.48
C LEU A 661 12.97 48.46 0.83
N ILE A 662 13.56 47.41 1.41
CA ILE A 662 14.77 46.76 0.89
C ILE A 662 14.35 45.51 0.15
N TYR A 663 14.76 45.42 -1.11
CA TYR A 663 14.59 44.26 -1.94
C TYR A 663 15.91 43.52 -2.13
N ARG A 664 15.86 42.18 -2.10
CA ARG A 664 17.02 41.29 -2.21
C ARG A 664 16.70 40.08 -3.09
N SER A 665 17.64 39.69 -3.93
CA SER A 665 17.74 38.34 -4.51
C SER A 665 19.14 37.77 -4.26
N SER A 666 19.33 36.47 -4.49
CA SER A 666 20.65 35.84 -4.39
C SER A 666 20.92 34.86 -5.53
N SER A 667 22.16 34.39 -5.67
CA SER A 667 22.51 33.29 -6.57
C SER A 667 21.78 31.97 -6.27
N LYS A 668 21.18 31.83 -5.07
CA LYS A 668 20.34 30.69 -4.68
C LYS A 668 18.85 30.95 -4.93
N ASP A 669 18.39 32.19 -4.75
CA ASP A 669 17.02 32.61 -5.02
C ASP A 669 17.01 33.84 -5.93
N PRO A 670 16.87 33.65 -7.26
CA PRO A 670 17.01 34.74 -8.21
C PRO A 670 15.83 35.73 -8.17
N TYR A 671 14.76 35.42 -7.44
CA TYR A 671 13.60 36.29 -7.36
C TYR A 671 13.83 37.43 -6.38
N VAL A 672 13.53 38.65 -6.84
CA VAL A 672 13.64 39.86 -6.04
C VAL A 672 12.52 39.91 -5.01
N ARG A 673 12.89 39.89 -3.72
CA ARG A 673 11.96 39.87 -2.58
C ARG A 673 12.14 41.09 -1.69
N ALA A 674 11.04 41.70 -1.26
CA ALA A 674 11.08 42.64 -0.14
C ALA A 674 11.44 41.86 1.14
N VAL A 675 12.58 42.18 1.74
CA VAL A 675 13.12 41.47 2.91
C VAL A 675 13.11 42.31 4.19
N ALA A 676 13.05 43.64 4.07
CA ALA A 676 13.07 44.52 5.22
C ALA A 676 12.45 45.90 4.95
N TYR A 677 12.20 46.62 6.03
CA TYR A 677 11.84 48.04 6.06
C TYR A 677 12.71 48.79 7.07
N THR A 678 13.16 49.99 6.72
CA THR A 678 13.95 50.87 7.60
C THR A 678 13.51 52.33 7.45
N THR A 679 13.59 53.11 8.52
CA THR A 679 13.37 54.58 8.46
C THR A 679 14.65 55.36 8.16
N ASN A 680 15.81 54.70 8.22
CA ASN A 680 17.11 55.30 7.97
C ASN A 680 17.57 55.01 6.54
N ALA A 681 18.43 55.85 5.96
CA ALA A 681 19.03 55.58 4.65
C ALA A 681 20.18 54.54 4.71
N THR A 682 20.07 53.59 5.64
CA THR A 682 21.03 52.51 5.91
C THR A 682 20.30 51.26 6.35
N TYR A 683 20.84 50.09 6.03
CA TYR A 683 20.33 48.78 6.45
C TYR A 683 21.48 47.77 6.60
N GLU A 684 21.43 46.93 7.62
CA GLU A 684 22.36 45.81 7.80
C GLU A 684 21.58 44.51 7.55
N ASP A 685 21.98 43.77 6.51
CA ASP A 685 21.44 42.45 6.21
C ASP A 685 22.29 41.39 6.89
N ASN A 686 21.79 40.86 7.99
CA ASN A 686 22.44 39.83 8.82
C ASN A 686 21.86 38.42 8.58
N ILE A 687 21.06 38.23 7.52
CA ILE A 687 20.43 36.96 7.17
C ILE A 687 20.94 36.55 5.78
N ILE A 688 22.26 36.38 5.68
CA ILE A 688 22.98 36.02 4.46
C ILE A 688 23.74 34.70 4.67
N ASP A 689 23.98 34.01 3.57
CA ASP A 689 24.84 32.83 3.47
C ASP A 689 26.13 33.25 2.76
N LEU A 690 27.29 32.80 3.27
CA LEU A 690 28.57 33.01 2.60
C LEU A 690 28.65 32.20 1.28
N GLY A 691 29.45 32.70 0.34
CA GLY A 691 29.60 32.13 -1.01
C GLY A 691 28.47 32.46 -1.98
N MET A 692 27.62 33.43 -1.63
CA MET A 692 26.47 33.86 -2.44
C MET A 692 26.64 35.28 -2.98
N HIS A 693 26.17 35.51 -4.21
CA HIS A 693 25.99 36.86 -4.73
C HIS A 693 24.60 37.36 -4.32
N TYR A 694 24.53 38.49 -3.63
CA TYR A 694 23.28 39.16 -3.26
C TYR A 694 23.08 40.40 -4.11
N THR A 695 21.91 40.54 -4.72
CA THR A 695 21.53 41.75 -5.45
C THR A 695 20.49 42.54 -4.68
N TYR A 696 20.75 43.83 -4.45
CA TYR A 696 19.91 44.71 -3.66
C TYR A 696 19.33 45.86 -4.47
N GLN A 697 18.10 46.22 -4.15
CA GLN A 697 17.38 47.38 -4.70
C GLN A 697 16.55 48.04 -3.60
N ILE A 698 16.36 49.36 -3.65
CA ILE A 698 15.68 50.13 -2.61
C ILE A 698 14.53 50.94 -3.21
N GLN A 699 13.40 51.00 -2.50
CA GLN A 699 12.31 51.94 -2.77
C GLN A 699 12.10 52.83 -1.54
N ALA A 700 12.11 54.15 -1.72
CA ALA A 700 11.57 55.06 -0.71
C ALA A 700 10.04 54.95 -0.67
N VAL A 701 9.46 54.95 0.53
CA VAL A 701 8.01 54.86 0.75
C VAL A 701 7.52 55.96 1.68
N ASN A 702 6.30 56.41 1.46
CA ASN A 702 5.54 57.23 2.40
C ASN A 702 4.08 56.75 2.43
N ALA A 703 3.22 57.40 3.23
CA ALA A 703 1.80 57.02 3.31
C ALA A 703 1.06 56.96 1.96
N GLY A 704 1.47 57.74 0.94
CA GLY A 704 0.87 57.73 -0.40
C GLY A 704 1.35 56.59 -1.31
N GLY A 705 2.49 55.96 -1.01
CA GLY A 705 3.01 54.82 -1.76
C GLY A 705 4.53 54.86 -2.04
N PRO A 706 5.03 53.92 -2.85
CA PRO A 706 6.45 53.81 -3.16
C PRO A 706 6.90 54.76 -4.28
N SER A 707 8.17 55.13 -4.25
CA SER A 707 8.92 55.74 -5.36
C SER A 707 9.28 54.70 -6.44
N GLN A 708 9.90 55.17 -7.54
CA GLN A 708 10.62 54.27 -8.45
C GLN A 708 11.76 53.56 -7.71
N THR A 709 12.05 52.32 -8.12
CA THR A 709 13.16 51.52 -7.57
C THR A 709 14.52 52.12 -7.95
N SER A 710 15.48 52.04 -7.03
CA SER A 710 16.88 52.41 -7.30
C SER A 710 17.52 51.52 -8.38
N ASP A 711 18.68 51.97 -8.88
CA ASP A 711 19.62 51.05 -9.54
C ASP A 711 20.00 49.91 -8.58
N ALA A 712 20.26 48.73 -9.13
CA ALA A 712 20.65 47.56 -8.35
C ALA A 712 22.16 47.54 -8.10
N ILE A 713 22.56 46.99 -6.95
CA ILE A 713 23.95 46.61 -6.69
C ILE A 713 24.06 45.12 -6.42
N THR A 714 25.19 44.51 -6.73
CA THR A 714 25.49 43.12 -6.38
C THR A 714 26.70 43.07 -5.46
N VAL A 715 26.57 42.35 -4.34
CA VAL A 715 27.63 42.14 -3.34
C VAL A 715 27.87 40.65 -3.21
N LEU A 716 29.13 40.22 -3.31
CA LEU A 716 29.53 38.86 -2.97
C LEU A 716 29.67 38.75 -1.45
N ALA A 717 28.96 37.83 -0.82
CA ALA A 717 29.12 37.52 0.59
C ALA A 717 30.23 36.49 0.79
N TYR A 718 31.32 36.87 1.45
CA TYR A 718 32.45 35.98 1.69
C TYR A 718 33.30 36.44 2.89
N GLU A 719 34.14 35.54 3.38
CA GLU A 719 35.06 35.80 4.48
C GLU A 719 36.50 35.91 3.96
N ASP A 720 37.05 37.13 3.96
CA ASP A 720 38.43 37.44 3.53
C ASP A 720 39.52 36.63 4.28
N SER A 721 39.19 36.05 5.43
CA SER A 721 40.11 35.22 6.23
C SER A 721 40.33 33.81 5.64
N GLN A 722 39.39 33.35 4.80
CA GLN A 722 39.41 32.05 4.16
C GLN A 722 39.96 32.14 2.74
N SER A 723 40.53 31.06 2.23
CA SER A 723 41.00 30.99 0.85
C SER A 723 39.83 30.81 -0.11
N ALA A 724 39.83 31.56 -1.22
CA ALA A 724 38.93 31.28 -2.33
C ALA A 724 39.19 29.88 -2.92
N PRO A 725 38.17 29.20 -3.48
CA PRO A 725 38.33 27.90 -4.13
C PRO A 725 39.28 27.96 -5.33
N PRO A 726 39.80 26.80 -5.79
CA PRO A 726 40.55 26.75 -7.05
C PRO A 726 39.66 27.08 -8.25
N ALA A 727 40.29 27.49 -9.36
CA ALA A 727 39.57 27.74 -10.62
C ALA A 727 38.91 26.45 -11.13
N PRO A 728 37.66 26.51 -11.64
CA PRO A 728 37.03 25.36 -12.29
C PRO A 728 37.88 24.83 -13.45
N ALA A 729 38.02 23.50 -13.51
CA ALA A 729 38.70 22.79 -14.59
C ALA A 729 37.68 22.12 -15.53
N GLY A 730 38.13 21.72 -16.72
CA GLY A 730 37.30 20.92 -17.64
C GLY A 730 36.10 21.65 -18.25
N LEU A 731 36.07 22.99 -18.26
CA LEU A 731 34.98 23.73 -18.90
C LEU A 731 34.88 23.37 -20.39
N GLN A 732 33.73 22.86 -20.78
CA GLN A 732 33.41 22.45 -22.14
C GLN A 732 31.94 22.73 -22.47
N THR A 733 31.63 22.77 -23.75
CA THR A 733 30.26 22.80 -24.27
C THR A 733 29.78 21.37 -24.41
N THR A 734 28.65 21.02 -23.81
CA THR A 734 28.03 19.69 -23.94
C THR A 734 27.02 19.63 -25.07
N GLU A 735 26.36 20.76 -25.35
CA GLU A 735 25.36 20.87 -26.41
C GLU A 735 25.36 22.30 -26.97
N VAL A 736 25.24 22.44 -28.28
CA VAL A 736 25.23 23.74 -28.96
C VAL A 736 24.12 23.75 -30.00
N ASN A 737 23.10 24.54 -29.72
CA ASN A 737 21.90 24.70 -30.52
C ASN A 737 21.88 26.10 -31.18
N SER A 738 20.85 26.44 -31.93
CA SER A 738 20.73 27.79 -32.52
C SER A 738 20.31 28.84 -31.48
N LEU A 739 19.61 28.44 -30.42
CA LEU A 739 19.10 29.33 -29.36
C LEU A 739 19.58 28.99 -27.94
N SER A 740 20.41 27.96 -27.78
CA SER A 740 20.97 27.62 -26.48
C SER A 740 22.38 27.03 -26.57
N ILE A 741 23.16 27.23 -25.51
CA ILE A 741 24.48 26.59 -25.32
C ILE A 741 24.52 25.98 -23.92
N ALA A 742 24.69 24.66 -23.84
CA ALA A 742 24.89 23.96 -22.59
C ALA A 742 26.40 23.80 -22.28
N LEU A 743 26.76 24.10 -21.04
CA LEU A 743 28.11 24.09 -20.51
C LEU A 743 28.21 23.10 -19.35
N SER A 744 29.35 22.43 -19.25
CA SER A 744 29.72 21.61 -18.09
C SER A 744 31.18 21.84 -17.70
N TRP A 745 31.49 21.67 -16.43
CA TRP A 745 32.86 21.67 -15.90
C TRP A 745 33.00 20.66 -14.77
N GLU A 746 34.22 20.49 -14.25
CA GLU A 746 34.47 19.66 -13.07
C GLU A 746 34.02 20.40 -11.81
N ALA A 747 33.23 19.73 -10.96
CA ALA A 747 32.84 20.28 -9.68
C ALA A 747 34.08 20.58 -8.82
N VAL A 748 34.11 21.76 -8.22
CA VAL A 748 35.17 22.23 -7.34
C VAL A 748 34.76 21.99 -5.89
N ASP A 749 35.58 21.25 -5.14
CA ASP A 749 35.41 21.11 -3.69
C ASP A 749 35.40 22.49 -3.02
N GLU A 750 34.52 22.67 -2.03
CA GLU A 750 34.28 23.95 -1.31
C GLU A 750 33.58 25.06 -2.12
N ALA A 751 33.27 24.84 -3.40
CA ALA A 751 32.42 25.75 -4.16
C ALA A 751 30.96 25.65 -3.69
N VAL A 752 30.39 26.79 -3.30
CA VAL A 752 28.97 26.92 -2.94
C VAL A 752 28.14 27.32 -4.18
N SER A 753 28.74 28.05 -5.13
CA SER A 753 28.16 28.36 -6.43
C SER A 753 29.23 28.63 -7.49
N TYR A 754 28.80 28.82 -8.73
CA TYR A 754 29.62 29.21 -9.87
C TYR A 754 29.05 30.46 -10.53
N THR A 755 29.93 31.34 -11.00
CA THR A 755 29.54 32.49 -11.84
C THR A 755 29.97 32.21 -13.28
N VAL A 756 29.01 32.30 -14.20
CA VAL A 756 29.24 32.07 -15.63
C VAL A 756 29.38 33.40 -16.35
N TYR A 757 30.49 33.55 -17.07
CA TYR A 757 30.79 34.75 -17.84
C TYR A 757 30.77 34.46 -19.33
N ARG A 758 30.30 35.44 -20.09
CA ARG A 758 30.21 35.37 -21.56
C ARG A 758 30.70 36.63 -22.22
N SER A 759 31.40 36.49 -23.33
CA SER A 759 31.68 37.57 -24.29
C SER A 759 31.38 37.13 -25.73
N THR A 760 31.10 38.09 -26.60
CA THR A 760 31.05 37.91 -28.06
C THR A 760 32.38 38.31 -28.68
N GLU A 761 32.72 37.82 -29.87
CA GLU A 761 33.95 38.22 -30.61
C GLU A 761 34.15 39.73 -30.78
N ASN A 762 33.07 40.54 -30.74
CA ASN A 762 33.10 41.99 -30.90
C ASN A 762 33.17 42.79 -29.58
N SER A 763 33.20 42.11 -28.42
CA SER A 763 33.27 42.75 -27.10
C SER A 763 34.57 42.38 -26.39
N SER A 764 35.28 43.38 -25.85
CA SER A 764 36.49 43.17 -25.05
C SER A 764 36.21 42.81 -23.59
N ASN A 765 34.95 42.89 -23.14
CA ASN A 765 34.57 42.65 -21.74
C ASN A 765 33.56 41.50 -21.68
N ALA A 766 33.86 40.47 -20.88
CA ALA A 766 32.92 39.42 -20.55
C ALA A 766 32.00 39.86 -19.41
N GLU A 767 30.71 39.58 -19.54
CA GLU A 767 29.68 39.91 -18.55
C GLU A 767 29.24 38.62 -17.83
N ALA A 768 28.89 38.74 -16.54
CA ALA A 768 28.28 37.64 -15.81
C ALA A 768 26.84 37.45 -16.32
N ILE A 769 26.54 36.27 -16.85
CA ILE A 769 25.23 35.96 -17.45
C ILE A 769 24.33 35.14 -16.53
N GLY A 770 24.90 34.52 -15.50
CA GLY A 770 24.14 33.77 -14.53
C GLY A 770 25.02 33.08 -13.49
N TYR A 771 24.34 32.44 -12.55
CA TYR A 771 24.94 31.68 -11.47
C TYR A 771 24.40 30.25 -11.50
N SER A 772 25.20 29.28 -11.07
CA SER A 772 24.78 27.88 -10.95
C SER A 772 25.28 27.29 -9.63
N SER A 773 24.46 26.50 -8.95
CA SER A 773 24.93 25.67 -7.82
C SER A 773 25.60 24.38 -8.28
N ASP A 774 25.34 23.96 -9.51
CA ASP A 774 25.86 22.72 -10.09
C ASP A 774 27.00 23.03 -11.07
N ALA A 775 27.78 22.01 -11.41
CA ALA A 775 28.89 22.15 -12.35
C ALA A 775 28.44 22.19 -13.83
N THR A 776 27.24 22.74 -14.06
CA THR A 776 26.58 22.84 -15.37
C THR A 776 25.80 24.15 -15.48
N TYR A 777 25.63 24.65 -16.71
CA TYR A 777 24.80 25.83 -16.98
C TYR A 777 24.30 25.83 -18.42
N VAL A 778 23.05 26.25 -18.65
CA VAL A 778 22.49 26.42 -20.00
C VAL A 778 22.23 27.90 -20.26
N ASP A 779 22.95 28.46 -21.24
CA ASP A 779 22.72 29.82 -21.72
C ASP A 779 21.63 29.81 -22.80
N ASN A 780 20.43 30.27 -22.45
CA ASN A 780 19.28 30.41 -23.36
C ASN A 780 19.13 31.83 -23.92
N THR A 781 20.14 32.69 -23.76
CA THR A 781 20.10 34.10 -24.16
C THR A 781 20.98 34.41 -25.37
N VAL A 782 21.30 33.37 -26.14
CA VAL A 782 22.22 33.41 -27.28
C VAL A 782 21.47 33.63 -28.58
N ASP A 783 22.12 34.33 -29.51
CA ASP A 783 21.62 34.54 -30.86
C ASP A 783 22.12 33.43 -31.80
N PRO A 784 21.34 33.01 -32.82
CA PRO A 784 21.79 32.05 -33.82
C PRO A 784 23.01 32.52 -34.62
N SER A 785 23.80 31.57 -35.13
CA SER A 785 24.99 31.82 -35.96
C SER A 785 26.01 32.79 -35.35
N THR A 786 26.10 32.82 -34.02
CA THR A 786 26.93 33.75 -33.26
C THR A 786 27.95 32.99 -32.41
N THR A 787 29.20 33.45 -32.43
CA THR A 787 30.28 32.86 -31.62
C THR A 787 30.37 33.56 -30.26
N TYR A 788 30.26 32.76 -29.20
CA TYR A 788 30.41 33.17 -27.82
C TYR A 788 31.63 32.51 -27.18
N SER A 789 32.31 33.25 -26.30
CA SER A 789 33.39 32.77 -25.44
C SER A 789 32.92 32.75 -23.99
N TYR A 790 33.08 31.62 -23.31
CA TYR A 790 32.68 31.42 -21.92
C TYR A 790 33.87 31.14 -21.03
N TYR A 791 33.82 31.64 -19.79
CA TYR A 791 34.62 31.11 -18.68
C TYR A 791 33.78 31.08 -17.41
N VAL A 792 34.19 30.27 -16.45
CA VAL A 792 33.48 30.08 -15.18
C VAL A 792 34.44 30.33 -14.02
N THR A 793 33.92 30.88 -12.93
CA THR A 793 34.63 30.96 -11.64
C THR A 793 33.85 30.20 -10.58
N ALA A 794 34.54 29.51 -9.68
CA ALA A 794 33.96 28.95 -8.47
C ALA A 794 33.84 30.03 -7.40
N VAL A 795 32.80 29.95 -6.58
CA VAL A 795 32.54 30.87 -5.47
C VAL A 795 32.36 30.03 -4.22
N GLY A 796 33.25 30.21 -3.25
CA GLY A 796 33.18 29.54 -1.95
C GLY A 796 32.99 30.54 -0.82
N THR A 797 33.00 30.06 0.42
CA THR A 797 32.92 30.92 1.61
C THR A 797 34.12 31.88 1.72
N GLY A 798 35.29 31.51 1.18
CA GLY A 798 36.48 32.36 1.07
C GLY A 798 36.53 33.27 -0.16
N GLY A 799 35.45 33.37 -0.93
CA GLY A 799 35.33 34.29 -2.07
C GLY A 799 35.42 33.60 -3.43
N GLN A 800 35.62 34.42 -4.47
CA GLN A 800 35.60 33.96 -5.86
C GLN A 800 36.99 33.53 -6.35
N SER A 801 37.05 32.40 -7.04
CA SER A 801 38.26 31.86 -7.64
C SER A 801 38.79 32.72 -8.79
N THR A 802 39.98 32.36 -9.29
CA THR A 802 40.42 32.79 -10.63
C THR A 802 39.56 32.14 -11.72
N ALA A 803 39.54 32.72 -12.92
CA ALA A 803 38.78 32.20 -14.06
C ALA A 803 39.32 30.86 -14.57
N SER A 804 38.41 29.98 -14.99
CA SER A 804 38.75 28.80 -15.79
C SER A 804 39.43 29.17 -17.10
N SER A 805 39.94 28.18 -17.82
CA SER A 805 40.18 28.33 -19.26
C SER A 805 38.89 28.68 -19.99
N THR A 806 39.00 29.42 -21.10
CA THR A 806 37.84 29.75 -21.92
C THR A 806 37.45 28.60 -22.84
N THR A 807 36.15 28.48 -23.13
CA THR A 807 35.63 27.66 -24.23
C THR A 807 34.83 28.53 -25.20
N ASN A 808 34.87 28.19 -26.49
CA ASN A 808 34.13 28.91 -27.52
C ASN A 808 33.06 28.02 -28.13
N ALA A 809 31.89 28.60 -28.39
CA ALA A 809 30.77 27.93 -29.04
C ALA A 809 30.21 28.83 -30.14
N THR A 810 29.96 28.28 -31.31
CA THR A 810 29.21 28.97 -32.38
C THR A 810 27.84 28.31 -32.48
N THR A 811 26.79 29.08 -32.16
CA THR A 811 25.41 28.60 -32.26
C THR A 811 25.05 28.21 -33.69
N GLY A 812 24.11 27.28 -33.84
CA GLY A 812 23.63 26.80 -35.14
C GLY A 812 22.99 27.88 -36.01
N ALA A 813 22.72 27.53 -37.28
CA ALA A 813 21.87 28.38 -38.14
C ALA A 813 20.47 28.48 -37.54
N PRO A 814 19.74 29.61 -37.71
CA PRO A 814 18.36 29.70 -37.27
C PRO A 814 17.53 28.55 -37.84
N VAL A 815 16.82 27.83 -36.99
CA VAL A 815 15.88 26.78 -37.43
C VAL A 815 14.46 27.33 -37.56
N ASP A 816 13.65 26.65 -38.36
CA ASP A 816 12.22 26.87 -38.43
C ASP A 816 11.46 25.89 -37.54
N LEU A 817 10.20 26.23 -37.25
CA LEU A 817 9.34 25.35 -36.48
C LEU A 817 9.05 24.12 -37.36
N PRO A 818 9.02 22.89 -36.81
CA PRO A 818 8.81 21.70 -37.64
C PRO A 818 7.49 21.76 -38.40
N SER A 819 7.38 20.95 -39.46
CA SER A 819 6.08 20.77 -40.12
C SER A 819 5.10 20.02 -39.20
N VAL A 820 3.83 20.43 -39.18
CA VAL A 820 2.77 19.75 -38.41
C VAL A 820 2.67 18.28 -38.87
N PRO A 821 2.72 17.28 -37.96
CA PRO A 821 2.60 15.87 -38.33
C PRO A 821 1.31 15.57 -39.13
N GLN A 822 1.42 14.72 -40.15
CA GLN A 822 0.30 14.32 -41.01
C GLN A 822 0.12 12.80 -41.06
N ALA A 823 -1.05 12.38 -41.57
CA ALA A 823 -1.43 10.98 -41.73
C ALA A 823 -1.32 10.16 -40.44
N LEU A 824 -1.72 10.75 -39.30
CA LEU A 824 -1.89 10.02 -38.05
C LEU A 824 -2.95 8.93 -38.25
N GLN A 825 -2.59 7.70 -37.92
CA GLN A 825 -3.46 6.52 -38.03
C GLN A 825 -3.15 5.52 -36.91
N ALA A 826 -4.15 4.72 -36.54
CA ALA A 826 -4.00 3.60 -35.62
C ALA A 826 -4.07 2.26 -36.35
N SER A 827 -3.23 1.31 -35.95
CA SER A 827 -3.25 -0.10 -36.35
C SER A 827 -3.17 -1.00 -35.12
N ASP A 828 -3.31 -2.32 -35.31
CA ASP A 828 -3.16 -3.34 -34.26
C ASP A 828 -4.02 -3.04 -33.02
N VAL A 829 -5.23 -2.52 -33.26
CA VAL A 829 -6.16 -2.10 -32.22
C VAL A 829 -6.71 -3.32 -31.50
N SER A 830 -6.47 -3.37 -30.20
CA SER A 830 -6.95 -4.39 -29.26
C SER A 830 -7.45 -3.71 -27.99
N PRO A 831 -8.13 -4.42 -27.09
CA PRO A 831 -8.55 -3.85 -25.81
C PRO A 831 -7.41 -3.37 -24.90
N SER A 832 -6.21 -3.92 -25.09
CA SER A 832 -5.03 -3.64 -24.25
C SER A 832 -4.01 -2.72 -24.92
N SER A 833 -4.05 -2.58 -26.25
CA SER A 833 -3.10 -1.73 -26.95
C SER A 833 -3.55 -1.27 -28.34
N ASN A 834 -2.95 -0.18 -28.83
CA ASN A 834 -2.96 0.18 -30.25
C ASN A 834 -1.60 0.74 -30.69
N THR A 835 -1.31 0.66 -31.99
CA THR A 835 -0.10 1.26 -32.58
C THR A 835 -0.47 2.51 -33.37
N LEU A 836 0.04 3.66 -32.95
CA LEU A 836 -0.07 4.94 -33.63
C LEU A 836 1.10 5.13 -34.61
N THR A 837 0.82 5.56 -35.83
CA THR A 837 1.84 5.90 -36.84
C THR A 837 1.48 7.19 -37.56
N TRP A 838 2.48 7.95 -37.97
CA TRP A 838 2.33 9.19 -38.74
C TRP A 838 3.50 9.37 -39.72
N GLN A 839 3.42 10.37 -40.59
CA GLN A 839 4.54 10.74 -41.46
C GLN A 839 5.57 11.57 -40.72
N THR A 840 6.86 11.31 -40.99
CA THR A 840 7.96 12.11 -40.44
C THR A 840 7.86 13.57 -40.89
N SER A 841 7.88 14.50 -39.94
CA SER A 841 7.95 15.94 -40.14
C SER A 841 9.38 16.41 -40.38
N ASP A 842 9.56 17.29 -41.37
CA ASP A 842 10.86 17.94 -41.61
C ASP A 842 11.26 18.83 -40.42
N GLN A 843 12.55 18.83 -40.08
CA GLN A 843 13.16 19.52 -38.93
C GLN A 843 12.64 19.13 -37.53
N ALA A 844 11.86 18.05 -37.41
CA ALA A 844 11.43 17.51 -36.12
C ALA A 844 12.55 16.70 -35.46
N GLU A 845 12.83 17.02 -34.20
CA GLU A 845 13.79 16.27 -33.36
C GLU A 845 13.05 15.23 -32.52
N GLN A 846 11.81 15.51 -32.17
CA GLN A 846 10.95 14.67 -31.35
C GLN A 846 9.47 14.89 -31.72
N TYR A 847 8.62 13.93 -31.37
CA TYR A 847 7.16 14.05 -31.40
C TYR A 847 6.61 13.89 -29.99
N ILE A 848 5.56 14.66 -29.69
CA ILE A 848 4.79 14.52 -28.45
C ILE A 848 3.44 13.92 -28.81
N VAL A 849 3.10 12.80 -28.17
CA VAL A 849 1.85 12.10 -28.37
C VAL A 849 0.90 12.49 -27.25
N TYR A 850 -0.29 12.94 -27.64
CA TYR A 850 -1.35 13.31 -26.73
C TYR A 850 -2.53 12.37 -26.85
N ARG A 851 -3.13 12.03 -25.71
CA ARG A 851 -4.34 11.23 -25.61
C ARG A 851 -5.37 11.92 -24.74
N LYS A 852 -6.63 11.71 -25.06
CA LYS A 852 -7.74 11.88 -24.11
C LYS A 852 -8.72 10.75 -24.27
N THR A 853 -9.52 10.49 -23.24
CA THR A 853 -10.69 9.63 -23.39
C THR A 853 -11.70 10.29 -24.32
N THR A 854 -12.52 9.50 -25.03
CA THR A 854 -13.54 10.06 -25.95
C THR A 854 -14.56 10.94 -25.21
N SER A 855 -14.80 10.64 -23.93
CA SER A 855 -15.65 11.41 -23.00
C SER A 855 -14.93 12.60 -22.35
N GLY A 856 -13.61 12.66 -22.43
CA GLY A 856 -12.78 13.65 -21.77
C GLY A 856 -12.60 14.92 -22.59
N GLU A 857 -12.39 16.04 -21.90
CA GLU A 857 -12.17 17.34 -22.52
C GLU A 857 -10.68 17.68 -22.69
N LEU A 858 -9.83 17.17 -21.80
CA LEU A 858 -8.41 17.53 -21.74
C LEU A 858 -7.52 16.42 -22.30
N TYR A 859 -6.52 16.82 -23.07
CA TYR A 859 -5.45 15.94 -23.53
C TYR A 859 -4.34 15.85 -22.50
N GLU A 860 -3.83 14.65 -22.30
CA GLU A 860 -2.63 14.35 -21.54
C GLU A 860 -1.50 14.00 -22.51
N GLU A 861 -0.28 14.41 -22.18
CA GLU A 861 0.93 13.93 -22.83
C GLU A 861 1.19 12.49 -22.36
N ILE A 862 1.17 11.53 -23.28
CA ILE A 862 1.39 10.10 -22.95
C ILE A 862 2.79 9.62 -23.32
N ALA A 863 3.44 10.30 -24.27
CA ALA A 863 4.77 9.89 -24.72
C ALA A 863 5.51 11.01 -25.47
N ARG A 864 6.84 10.89 -25.45
CA ARG A 864 7.75 11.58 -26.34
C ARG A 864 8.59 10.56 -27.09
N THR A 865 8.66 10.68 -28.41
CA THR A 865 9.37 9.71 -29.26
C THR A 865 10.11 10.40 -30.40
N THR A 866 11.27 9.88 -30.79
CA THR A 866 11.99 10.33 -31.98
C THR A 866 11.48 9.64 -33.25
N ASP A 867 10.84 8.48 -33.10
CA ASP A 867 10.26 7.71 -34.20
C ASP A 867 8.86 8.24 -34.54
N ALA A 868 8.48 8.16 -35.82
CA ALA A 868 7.11 8.47 -36.28
C ALA A 868 6.11 7.33 -35.98
N ARG A 869 6.25 6.72 -34.80
CA ARG A 869 5.48 5.58 -34.30
C ARG A 869 5.46 5.58 -32.78
N TYR A 870 4.34 5.18 -32.21
CA TYR A 870 4.19 4.90 -30.78
C TYR A 870 3.22 3.74 -30.57
N VAL A 871 3.44 2.91 -29.53
CA VAL A 871 2.48 1.89 -29.10
C VAL A 871 1.90 2.37 -27.77
N ASP A 872 0.59 2.58 -27.74
CA ASP A 872 -0.13 2.85 -26.50
C ASP A 872 -0.65 1.52 -25.95
N ASP A 873 -0.01 1.00 -24.92
CA ASP A 873 -0.36 -0.23 -24.19
C ASP A 873 -0.89 0.04 -22.77
N ALA A 874 -1.13 1.32 -22.45
CA ALA A 874 -1.66 1.78 -21.17
C ALA A 874 -3.14 2.18 -21.32
N LEU A 875 -3.94 1.32 -21.96
CA LEU A 875 -5.37 1.54 -22.18
C LEU A 875 -6.19 1.11 -20.96
N ASN A 876 -7.12 1.95 -20.54
CA ASN A 876 -8.14 1.61 -19.56
C ASN A 876 -9.33 0.96 -20.29
N VAL A 877 -9.55 -0.33 -20.01
CA VAL A 877 -10.62 -1.13 -20.61
C VAL A 877 -12.04 -0.62 -20.30
N GLU A 878 -12.22 0.24 -19.30
CA GLU A 878 -13.53 0.83 -18.97
C GLU A 878 -13.91 2.00 -19.91
N GLU A 879 -12.95 2.55 -20.66
CA GLU A 879 -13.19 3.66 -21.57
C GLU A 879 -13.77 3.20 -22.91
N THR A 880 -14.68 4.00 -23.48
CA THR A 880 -15.32 3.71 -24.77
C THR A 880 -14.40 3.89 -25.98
N GLY A 881 -13.23 4.51 -25.76
CA GLY A 881 -12.23 4.79 -26.78
C GLY A 881 -11.42 6.04 -26.45
N TYR A 882 -10.46 6.35 -27.30
CA TYR A 882 -9.52 7.44 -27.11
C TYR A 882 -9.40 8.32 -28.34
N THR A 883 -9.15 9.61 -28.11
CA THR A 883 -8.77 10.55 -29.15
C THR A 883 -7.29 10.85 -29.05
N TYR A 884 -6.58 10.76 -30.18
CA TYR A 884 -5.14 11.01 -30.26
C TYR A 884 -4.81 12.17 -31.18
N LYS A 885 -3.77 12.92 -30.82
CA LYS A 885 -3.10 13.89 -31.69
C LYS A 885 -1.61 13.87 -31.42
N VAL A 886 -0.82 14.26 -32.42
CA VAL A 886 0.64 14.30 -32.31
C VAL A 886 1.14 15.67 -32.71
N THR A 887 2.11 16.21 -31.98
CA THR A 887 2.87 17.41 -32.36
C THR A 887 4.31 17.04 -32.65
N ALA A 888 5.00 17.89 -33.41
CA ALA A 888 6.44 17.81 -33.59
C ALA A 888 7.12 18.89 -32.74
N LEU A 889 8.31 18.60 -32.25
CA LEU A 889 9.10 19.47 -31.39
C LEU A 889 10.52 19.58 -31.96
N ASN A 890 11.06 20.79 -31.94
CA ASN A 890 12.49 21.07 -32.01
C ASN A 890 12.83 22.24 -31.07
N GLU A 891 14.07 22.71 -31.10
CA GLU A 891 14.54 23.84 -30.28
C GLU A 891 13.72 25.15 -30.40
N LYS A 892 12.96 25.38 -31.48
CA LYS A 892 12.09 26.56 -31.63
C LYS A 892 10.75 26.41 -30.92
N GLY A 893 10.42 25.19 -30.50
CA GLY A 893 9.21 24.87 -29.78
C GLY A 893 8.32 23.87 -30.50
N GLU A 894 7.13 23.69 -29.95
CA GLU A 894 6.16 22.69 -30.36
C GLU A 894 5.27 23.21 -31.50
N THR A 895 4.98 22.35 -32.48
CA THR A 895 4.05 22.67 -33.57
C THR A 895 2.60 22.72 -33.12
N ALA A 896 1.71 23.24 -33.97
CA ALA A 896 0.29 22.89 -33.86
C ALA A 896 0.09 21.35 -33.99
N PRO A 897 -0.96 20.77 -33.39
CA PRO A 897 -1.21 19.34 -33.46
C PRO A 897 -1.68 18.87 -34.83
N SER A 898 -1.42 17.59 -35.12
CA SER A 898 -2.03 16.86 -36.23
C SER A 898 -3.56 16.91 -36.16
N PRO A 899 -4.28 16.67 -37.27
CA PRO A 899 -5.67 16.26 -37.19
C PRO A 899 -5.81 15.10 -36.20
N ALA A 900 -6.75 15.22 -35.27
CA ALA A 900 -6.99 14.20 -34.27
C ALA A 900 -7.68 12.97 -34.90
N ILE A 901 -7.43 11.80 -34.34
CA ILE A 901 -8.14 10.57 -34.69
C ILE A 901 -8.84 10.00 -33.46
N ASP A 902 -10.03 9.45 -33.65
CA ASP A 902 -10.75 8.69 -32.61
C ASP A 902 -10.53 7.20 -32.86
N VAL A 903 -10.13 6.48 -31.82
CA VAL A 903 -9.95 5.03 -31.80
C VAL A 903 -10.95 4.46 -30.79
N ALA A 904 -12.00 3.82 -31.30
CA ALA A 904 -12.99 3.17 -30.45
C ALA A 904 -12.38 1.96 -29.74
N MET A 905 -12.78 1.73 -28.49
CA MET A 905 -12.43 0.52 -27.76
C MET A 905 -13.08 -0.70 -28.44
N PRO A 906 -12.32 -1.70 -28.90
CA PRO A 906 -12.91 -2.92 -29.43
C PRO A 906 -13.54 -3.74 -28.32
N GLN A 907 -14.60 -4.50 -28.65
CA GLN A 907 -15.18 -5.48 -27.73
C GLN A 907 -14.16 -6.55 -27.34
N PRO A 908 -14.23 -7.07 -26.10
CA PRO A 908 -13.30 -8.11 -25.68
C PRO A 908 -13.63 -9.44 -26.38
N PRO A 909 -12.67 -10.38 -26.48
CA PRO A 909 -12.95 -11.74 -26.93
C PRO A 909 -13.94 -12.45 -26.00
N ALA A 910 -14.73 -13.39 -26.55
CA ALA A 910 -15.68 -14.18 -25.77
C ALA A 910 -14.96 -15.10 -24.76
N PRO A 911 -15.44 -15.20 -23.50
CA PRO A 911 -14.93 -16.19 -22.56
C PRO A 911 -15.01 -17.61 -23.13
N THR A 912 -14.07 -18.46 -22.74
CA THR A 912 -13.96 -19.84 -23.21
C THR A 912 -14.12 -20.82 -22.05
N ASP A 913 -14.25 -22.11 -22.36
CA ASP A 913 -14.29 -23.20 -21.38
C ASP A 913 -15.29 -22.98 -20.23
N LEU A 914 -16.48 -22.44 -20.55
CA LEU A 914 -17.57 -22.37 -19.58
C LEU A 914 -17.97 -23.79 -19.19
N ILE A 915 -17.91 -24.09 -17.90
CA ILE A 915 -18.24 -25.37 -17.28
C ILE A 915 -19.07 -25.16 -16.01
N VAL A 916 -19.76 -26.21 -15.58
CA VAL A 916 -20.38 -26.26 -14.26
C VAL A 916 -19.32 -26.75 -13.27
N GLY A 917 -18.96 -25.90 -12.31
CA GLY A 917 -18.03 -26.25 -11.24
C GLY A 917 -18.73 -27.09 -10.18
N LEU A 918 -19.56 -26.44 -9.37
CA LEU A 918 -20.37 -27.09 -8.32
C LEU A 918 -21.84 -26.76 -8.54
N ALA A 919 -22.72 -27.77 -8.50
CA ALA A 919 -24.16 -27.56 -8.55
C ALA A 919 -24.83 -28.30 -7.39
N GLY A 920 -25.94 -27.76 -6.93
CA GLY A 920 -26.78 -28.35 -5.89
C GLY A 920 -28.24 -28.39 -6.30
N ASP A 921 -29.12 -28.45 -5.30
CA ASP A 921 -30.57 -28.45 -5.53
C ASP A 921 -31.11 -27.10 -5.98
N THR A 922 -30.57 -26.02 -5.39
CA THR A 922 -31.04 -24.64 -5.60
C THR A 922 -29.93 -23.68 -6.03
N PHE A 923 -28.81 -24.22 -6.53
CA PHE A 923 -27.73 -23.38 -7.04
C PHE A 923 -26.94 -24.05 -8.16
N VAL A 924 -26.35 -23.21 -9.02
CA VAL A 924 -25.41 -23.60 -10.08
C VAL A 924 -24.18 -22.69 -10.04
N GLY A 925 -23.02 -23.27 -9.76
CA GLY A 925 -21.70 -22.64 -9.85
C GLY A 925 -21.13 -22.81 -11.25
N LEU A 926 -20.82 -21.69 -11.89
CA LEU A 926 -20.25 -21.58 -13.23
C LEU A 926 -18.80 -21.14 -13.13
N VAL A 927 -17.93 -21.76 -13.92
CA VAL A 927 -16.51 -21.43 -14.04
C VAL A 927 -16.18 -21.28 -15.52
N TRP A 928 -15.34 -20.31 -15.87
CA TRP A 928 -14.91 -20.09 -17.26
C TRP A 928 -13.45 -19.62 -17.32
N THR A 929 -12.85 -19.69 -18.49
CA THR A 929 -11.54 -19.11 -18.75
C THR A 929 -11.72 -17.66 -19.24
N PRO A 930 -11.13 -16.66 -18.55
CA PRO A 930 -11.19 -15.27 -18.98
C PRO A 930 -10.43 -15.05 -20.28
N GLN A 931 -10.65 -13.90 -20.91
CA GLN A 931 -9.87 -13.40 -22.03
C GLN A 931 -9.45 -11.96 -21.74
N ASP A 932 -8.30 -11.55 -22.30
CA ASP A 932 -7.76 -10.21 -22.10
C ASP A 932 -8.73 -9.11 -22.55
N GLY A 933 -8.69 -7.98 -21.84
CA GLY A 933 -9.42 -6.79 -22.24
C GLY A 933 -10.84 -6.65 -21.70
N ALA A 934 -11.28 -7.56 -20.84
CA ALA A 934 -12.55 -7.49 -20.13
C ALA A 934 -12.40 -6.80 -18.77
N SER A 935 -13.37 -5.95 -18.39
CA SER A 935 -13.49 -5.39 -17.03
C SER A 935 -14.40 -6.23 -16.13
N LEU A 936 -15.36 -6.94 -16.73
CA LEU A 936 -16.27 -7.87 -16.05
C LEU A 936 -16.87 -8.86 -17.06
N VAL A 937 -17.66 -9.79 -16.53
CA VAL A 937 -18.42 -10.76 -17.33
C VAL A 937 -19.90 -10.68 -16.97
N ASN A 938 -20.78 -10.60 -17.97
CA ASN A 938 -22.24 -10.74 -17.82
C ASN A 938 -22.64 -12.22 -17.91
N ILE A 939 -23.52 -12.65 -17.01
CA ILE A 939 -23.98 -14.04 -16.91
C ILE A 939 -25.44 -14.13 -17.36
N TYR A 940 -25.71 -15.07 -18.26
CA TYR A 940 -27.04 -15.33 -18.79
C TYR A 940 -27.46 -16.77 -18.54
N ARG A 941 -28.77 -16.93 -18.37
CA ARG A 941 -29.45 -18.21 -18.23
C ARG A 941 -30.63 -18.26 -19.18
N GLU A 942 -30.84 -19.38 -19.83
CA GLU A 942 -31.97 -19.61 -20.73
C GLU A 942 -32.86 -20.72 -20.18
N VAL A 943 -34.18 -20.46 -20.18
CA VAL A 943 -35.23 -21.44 -19.85
C VAL A 943 -36.25 -21.47 -20.96
N ASN A 944 -36.50 -22.65 -21.54
CA ASN A 944 -37.48 -22.83 -22.62
C ASN A 944 -37.30 -21.85 -23.81
N GLY A 945 -36.06 -21.50 -24.16
CA GLY A 945 -35.76 -20.55 -25.25
C GLY A 945 -35.82 -19.07 -24.86
N VAL A 946 -36.00 -18.73 -23.59
CA VAL A 946 -36.02 -17.35 -23.09
C VAL A 946 -34.78 -17.09 -22.24
N ALA A 947 -33.91 -16.20 -22.73
CA ALA A 947 -32.72 -15.78 -22.01
C ALA A 947 -33.03 -14.66 -21.01
N GLU A 948 -32.45 -14.76 -19.81
CA GLU A 948 -32.46 -13.74 -18.77
C GLU A 948 -31.02 -13.45 -18.30
N SER A 949 -30.79 -12.21 -17.88
CA SER A 949 -29.51 -11.79 -17.28
C SER A 949 -29.55 -12.04 -15.78
N LEU A 950 -28.57 -12.76 -15.25
CA LEU A 950 -28.47 -13.05 -13.82
C LEU A 950 -27.65 -12.02 -13.05
N GLY A 951 -26.74 -11.34 -13.73
CA GLY A 951 -25.87 -10.34 -13.13
C GLY A 951 -24.49 -10.32 -13.76
N THR A 952 -23.52 -9.82 -13.01
CA THR A 952 -22.14 -9.67 -13.44
C THR A 952 -21.15 -10.31 -12.47
N ALA A 953 -19.98 -10.69 -12.95
CA ALA A 953 -18.87 -11.18 -12.14
C ALA A 953 -17.58 -10.44 -12.53
N LYS A 954 -16.77 -10.12 -11.52
CA LYS A 954 -15.40 -9.57 -11.67
C LYS A 954 -14.31 -10.62 -11.49
N VAL A 955 -14.72 -11.86 -11.24
CA VAL A 955 -13.86 -13.03 -11.08
C VAL A 955 -14.42 -14.14 -11.98
N ASN A 956 -13.63 -15.18 -12.22
CA ASN A 956 -13.92 -16.20 -13.23
C ASN A 956 -14.86 -17.31 -12.74
N THR A 957 -15.71 -16.98 -11.75
CA THR A 957 -16.66 -17.91 -11.13
C THR A 957 -17.91 -17.15 -10.69
N PHE A 958 -19.08 -17.75 -10.89
CA PHE A 958 -20.37 -17.17 -10.52
C PHE A 958 -21.34 -18.24 -10.01
N TYR A 959 -22.14 -17.92 -9.01
CA TYR A 959 -23.18 -18.81 -8.48
C TYR A 959 -24.57 -18.25 -8.76
N ASP A 960 -25.33 -18.95 -9.61
CA ASP A 960 -26.77 -18.73 -9.73
C ASP A 960 -27.48 -19.39 -8.55
N ARG A 961 -27.84 -18.60 -7.55
CA ARG A 961 -28.60 -19.02 -6.36
C ARG A 961 -30.11 -18.90 -6.53
N THR A 962 -30.57 -18.55 -7.72
CA THR A 962 -31.98 -18.43 -8.08
C THR A 962 -32.46 -19.64 -8.88
N ALA A 963 -31.58 -20.65 -9.04
CA ALA A 963 -31.89 -21.88 -9.73
C ALA A 963 -32.91 -22.68 -8.92
N GLU A 964 -33.98 -23.13 -9.58
CA GLU A 964 -34.99 -23.98 -8.97
C GLU A 964 -34.70 -25.46 -9.22
N SER A 965 -34.97 -26.26 -8.19
CA SER A 965 -34.88 -27.70 -8.24
C SER A 965 -35.69 -28.30 -9.40
N GLY A 966 -35.05 -29.16 -10.21
CA GLY A 966 -35.68 -29.87 -11.32
C GLY A 966 -35.93 -29.07 -12.59
N VAL A 967 -35.62 -27.77 -12.61
CA VAL A 967 -35.71 -26.94 -13.80
C VAL A 967 -34.41 -27.05 -14.61
N GLU A 968 -34.51 -27.28 -15.91
CA GLU A 968 -33.35 -27.34 -16.79
C GLU A 968 -32.98 -25.93 -17.28
N TYR A 969 -31.72 -25.57 -17.09
CA TYR A 969 -31.17 -24.26 -17.42
C TYR A 969 -30.00 -24.40 -18.37
N THR A 970 -29.93 -23.54 -19.39
CA THR A 970 -28.76 -23.39 -20.26
C THR A 970 -28.07 -22.07 -19.97
N TYR A 971 -26.81 -22.10 -19.55
CA TYR A 971 -26.03 -20.91 -19.21
C TYR A 971 -25.02 -20.56 -20.31
N TYR A 972 -24.78 -19.27 -20.49
CA TYR A 972 -23.67 -18.73 -21.28
C TYR A 972 -23.21 -17.40 -20.68
N VAL A 973 -21.98 -16.98 -20.98
CA VAL A 973 -21.39 -15.75 -20.44
C VAL A 973 -20.84 -14.86 -21.55
N LYS A 974 -20.70 -13.57 -21.26
CA LYS A 974 -20.13 -12.57 -22.18
C LYS A 974 -19.18 -11.63 -21.44
N ALA A 975 -17.97 -11.46 -21.95
CA ALA A 975 -17.04 -10.47 -21.44
C ALA A 975 -17.52 -9.06 -21.80
N VAL A 976 -17.21 -8.06 -20.97
CA VAL A 976 -17.63 -6.67 -21.16
C VAL A 976 -16.45 -5.74 -20.94
N ASN A 977 -16.35 -4.71 -21.77
CA ASN A 977 -15.49 -3.55 -21.58
C ASN A 977 -16.19 -2.27 -22.07
N GLY A 978 -15.50 -1.13 -22.13
CA GLY A 978 -16.06 0.14 -22.62
C GLY A 978 -16.53 0.10 -24.09
N GLY A 979 -16.04 -0.85 -24.89
CA GLY A 979 -16.52 -1.15 -26.25
C GLY A 979 -17.82 -1.96 -26.30
N GLY A 980 -18.26 -2.54 -25.17
CA GLY A 980 -19.48 -3.31 -25.04
C GLY A 980 -19.26 -4.79 -24.74
N GLU A 981 -20.29 -5.61 -24.98
CA GLU A 981 -20.25 -7.06 -24.73
C GLU A 981 -19.60 -7.83 -25.88
N SER A 982 -18.85 -8.87 -25.54
CA SER A 982 -18.36 -9.87 -26.49
C SER A 982 -19.49 -10.71 -27.12
N ASP A 983 -19.11 -11.56 -28.09
CA ASP A 983 -19.90 -12.73 -28.44
C ASP A 983 -20.10 -13.66 -27.21
N ALA A 984 -21.11 -14.53 -27.27
CA ALA A 984 -21.38 -15.50 -26.21
C ALA A 984 -20.31 -16.60 -26.16
N SER A 985 -19.98 -17.06 -24.95
CA SER A 985 -19.20 -18.27 -24.71
C SER A 985 -19.89 -19.52 -25.27
N ASN A 986 -19.22 -20.68 -25.14
CA ASN A 986 -19.94 -21.96 -25.20
C ASN A 986 -21.03 -22.01 -24.10
N SER A 987 -22.07 -22.81 -24.32
CA SER A 987 -23.17 -22.96 -23.35
C SER A 987 -23.08 -24.27 -22.57
N VAL A 988 -23.54 -24.26 -21.32
CA VAL A 988 -23.66 -25.45 -20.47
C VAL A 988 -25.10 -25.64 -20.04
N THR A 989 -25.56 -26.89 -20.01
CA THR A 989 -26.94 -27.21 -19.58
C THR A 989 -26.90 -28.07 -18.33
N VAL A 990 -27.63 -27.65 -17.30
CA VAL A 990 -27.71 -28.35 -16.03
C VAL A 990 -29.13 -28.32 -15.50
N ARG A 991 -29.52 -29.39 -14.82
CA ARG A 991 -30.78 -29.50 -14.10
C ARG A 991 -30.46 -29.69 -12.61
N PRO A 992 -30.59 -28.64 -11.78
CA PRO A 992 -30.40 -28.74 -10.33
C PRO A 992 -31.29 -29.83 -9.73
N SER A 993 -30.77 -30.55 -8.74
CA SER A 993 -31.52 -31.61 -8.04
C SER A 993 -30.87 -31.93 -6.70
N PRO A 994 -31.60 -32.51 -5.73
CA PRO A 994 -31.04 -32.86 -4.43
C PRO A 994 -30.07 -34.05 -4.52
N PHE A 995 -30.00 -34.73 -5.66
CA PHE A 995 -29.14 -35.89 -5.90
C PHE A 995 -27.83 -35.55 -6.60
N ILE A 996 -27.65 -34.34 -7.13
CA ILE A 996 -26.51 -34.04 -8.01
C ILE A 996 -25.17 -34.16 -7.28
N GLN A 997 -25.06 -33.58 -6.07
CA GLN A 997 -23.86 -33.69 -5.23
C GLN A 997 -23.64 -35.13 -4.75
N LEU A 998 -24.72 -35.84 -4.40
CA LEU A 998 -24.67 -37.24 -3.98
C LEU A 998 -24.17 -38.16 -5.11
N GLN A 999 -24.58 -37.89 -6.35
CA GLN A 999 -24.13 -38.61 -7.53
C GLN A 999 -22.64 -38.35 -7.79
N SER A 1000 -22.19 -37.09 -7.78
CA SER A 1000 -20.78 -36.75 -7.94
C SER A 1000 -19.91 -37.41 -6.86
N ALA A 1001 -20.34 -37.39 -5.59
CA ALA A 1001 -19.62 -38.03 -4.50
C ALA A 1001 -19.59 -39.57 -4.64
N LEU A 1002 -20.68 -40.18 -5.13
CA LEU A 1002 -20.72 -41.62 -5.37
C LEU A 1002 -19.73 -42.01 -6.46
N ASP A 1003 -19.67 -41.25 -7.56
CA ASP A 1003 -18.78 -41.53 -8.68
C ASP A 1003 -17.31 -41.45 -8.24
N VAL A 1004 -16.92 -40.41 -7.52
CA VAL A 1004 -15.57 -40.30 -6.92
C VAL A 1004 -15.27 -41.47 -5.97
N THR A 1005 -16.24 -41.89 -5.16
CA THR A 1005 -16.05 -43.03 -4.24
C THR A 1005 -15.90 -44.37 -4.97
N ILE A 1006 -16.56 -44.52 -6.12
CA ILE A 1006 -16.43 -45.72 -6.96
C ILE A 1006 -15.05 -45.73 -7.63
N ASP A 1007 -14.62 -44.58 -8.16
CA ASP A 1007 -13.36 -44.43 -8.87
C ASP A 1007 -12.14 -44.61 -7.94
N SER A 1008 -12.28 -44.30 -6.64
CA SER A 1008 -11.27 -44.60 -5.63
C SER A 1008 -11.18 -46.09 -5.22
N GLU A 1009 -11.92 -46.97 -5.89
CA GLU A 1009 -12.02 -48.41 -5.60
C GLU A 1009 -12.41 -48.74 -4.15
N THR A 1010 -13.05 -47.80 -3.45
CA THR A 1010 -13.43 -47.94 -2.03
C THR A 1010 -14.43 -49.08 -1.81
N PHE A 1011 -15.28 -49.38 -2.79
CA PHE A 1011 -16.31 -50.41 -2.69
C PHE A 1011 -16.06 -51.60 -3.62
N PRO A 1012 -16.41 -52.84 -3.19
CA PRO A 1012 -16.51 -53.96 -4.10
C PRO A 1012 -17.46 -53.64 -5.26
N HIS A 1013 -17.12 -54.08 -6.48
CA HIS A 1013 -17.90 -53.80 -7.70
C HIS A 1013 -19.41 -54.11 -7.56
N SER A 1014 -19.78 -55.14 -6.81
CA SER A 1014 -21.18 -55.49 -6.53
C SER A 1014 -21.92 -54.46 -5.67
N VAL A 1015 -21.23 -53.83 -4.72
CA VAL A 1015 -21.76 -52.78 -3.83
C VAL A 1015 -21.91 -51.49 -4.60
N ALA A 1016 -20.85 -51.05 -5.30
CA ALA A 1016 -20.88 -49.89 -6.20
C ALA A 1016 -22.08 -49.95 -7.15
N LYS A 1017 -22.24 -51.07 -7.87
CA LYS A 1017 -23.38 -51.29 -8.78
C LYS A 1017 -24.74 -51.21 -8.08
N ARG A 1018 -24.84 -51.67 -6.82
CA ARG A 1018 -26.10 -51.61 -6.06
C ARG A 1018 -26.42 -50.17 -5.66
N LEU A 1019 -25.44 -49.43 -5.13
CA LEU A 1019 -25.56 -48.01 -4.76
C LEU A 1019 -25.95 -47.15 -5.98
N THR A 1020 -25.26 -47.30 -7.12
CA THR A 1020 -25.60 -46.57 -8.36
C THR A 1020 -27.03 -46.86 -8.82
N ASN A 1021 -27.50 -48.11 -8.71
CA ASN A 1021 -28.87 -48.47 -9.11
C ASN A 1021 -29.94 -47.93 -8.14
N MET A 1022 -29.62 -47.81 -6.85
CA MET A 1022 -30.52 -47.22 -5.86
C MET A 1022 -30.63 -45.72 -6.06
N LEU A 1023 -29.49 -45.03 -6.22
CA LEU A 1023 -29.46 -43.59 -6.49
C LEU A 1023 -30.22 -43.26 -7.78
N ARG A 1024 -29.97 -43.99 -8.87
CA ARG A 1024 -30.74 -43.84 -10.12
C ARG A 1024 -32.24 -44.01 -9.93
N GLN A 1025 -32.69 -44.93 -9.07
CA GLN A 1025 -34.11 -45.13 -8.77
C GLN A 1025 -34.68 -43.98 -7.94
N ALA A 1026 -33.92 -43.47 -6.97
CA ALA A 1026 -34.30 -42.30 -6.18
C ALA A 1026 -34.48 -41.07 -7.09
N THR A 1027 -33.48 -40.77 -7.92
CA THR A 1027 -33.54 -39.68 -8.91
C THR A 1027 -34.72 -39.84 -9.86
N HIS A 1028 -34.93 -41.03 -10.45
CA HIS A 1028 -36.06 -41.27 -11.35
C HIS A 1028 -37.43 -41.04 -10.69
N HIS A 1029 -37.60 -41.45 -9.43
CA HIS A 1029 -38.85 -41.25 -8.72
C HIS A 1029 -39.10 -39.79 -8.34
N TRP A 1030 -38.05 -39.08 -7.95
CA TRP A 1030 -38.11 -37.65 -7.72
C TRP A 1030 -38.48 -36.87 -9.00
N GLU A 1031 -37.87 -37.18 -10.14
CA GLU A 1031 -38.22 -36.57 -11.44
C GLU A 1031 -39.69 -36.79 -11.85
N LYS A 1032 -40.34 -37.84 -11.33
CA LYS A 1032 -41.77 -38.14 -11.54
C LYS A 1032 -42.69 -37.50 -10.51
N GLY A 1033 -42.16 -36.72 -9.56
CA GLY A 1033 -42.90 -36.14 -8.46
C GLY A 1033 -43.35 -37.16 -7.40
N HIS A 1034 -42.69 -38.32 -7.33
CA HIS A 1034 -42.99 -39.37 -6.34
C HIS A 1034 -42.03 -39.28 -5.13
N SER A 1035 -42.12 -38.21 -4.34
CA SER A 1035 -41.19 -37.93 -3.22
C SER A 1035 -41.05 -39.10 -2.25
N THR A 1036 -42.15 -39.70 -1.78
CA THR A 1036 -42.11 -40.86 -0.86
C THR A 1036 -41.29 -42.03 -1.42
N LYS A 1037 -41.40 -42.31 -2.71
CA LYS A 1037 -40.60 -43.38 -3.33
C LYS A 1037 -39.14 -42.99 -3.48
N ALA A 1038 -38.86 -41.71 -3.74
CA ALA A 1038 -37.50 -41.21 -3.78
C ALA A 1038 -36.84 -41.39 -2.40
N SER A 1039 -37.50 -40.94 -1.33
CA SER A 1039 -37.07 -41.15 0.06
C SER A 1039 -36.86 -42.63 0.38
N ASP A 1040 -37.81 -43.53 0.04
CA ASP A 1040 -37.66 -44.98 0.24
C ASP A 1040 -36.39 -45.56 -0.41
N PHE A 1041 -35.98 -45.05 -1.58
CA PHE A 1041 -34.77 -45.50 -2.26
C PHE A 1041 -33.51 -44.85 -1.69
N THR A 1042 -33.58 -43.60 -1.25
CA THR A 1042 -32.49 -42.91 -0.54
C THR A 1042 -32.23 -43.57 0.82
N GLU A 1043 -33.25 -43.93 1.59
CA GLU A 1043 -33.11 -44.70 2.84
C GLU A 1043 -32.43 -46.06 2.60
N LYS A 1044 -32.81 -46.77 1.52
CA LYS A 1044 -32.15 -48.03 1.14
C LYS A 1044 -30.71 -47.82 0.74
N PHE A 1045 -30.40 -46.73 0.04
CA PHE A 1045 -29.04 -46.34 -0.30
C PHE A 1045 -28.21 -46.14 0.97
N ILE A 1046 -28.72 -45.35 1.92
CA ILE A 1046 -28.09 -45.10 3.23
C ILE A 1046 -27.89 -46.41 3.99
N THR A 1047 -28.91 -47.28 4.02
CA THR A 1047 -28.83 -48.58 4.73
C THR A 1047 -27.76 -49.48 4.14
N VAL A 1048 -27.64 -49.56 2.81
CA VAL A 1048 -26.59 -50.34 2.14
C VAL A 1048 -25.22 -49.72 2.40
N LEU A 1049 -25.11 -48.40 2.34
CA LEU A 1049 -23.88 -47.67 2.60
C LEU A 1049 -23.38 -47.91 4.04
N ALA A 1050 -24.27 -47.81 5.03
CA ALA A 1050 -23.98 -48.04 6.44
C ALA A 1050 -23.68 -49.52 6.79
N ALA A 1051 -24.04 -50.48 5.93
CA ALA A 1051 -23.68 -51.88 6.12
C ALA A 1051 -22.26 -52.20 5.61
N GLU A 1052 -21.70 -51.32 4.79
CA GLU A 1052 -20.41 -51.47 4.11
C GLU A 1052 -19.39 -50.44 4.64
N THR A 1053 -19.73 -49.65 5.67
CA THR A 1053 -18.85 -48.65 6.29
C THR A 1053 -17.65 -49.31 6.93
N THR A 1054 -16.57 -49.37 6.15
CA THR A 1054 -15.20 -49.34 6.66
C THR A 1054 -14.88 -47.95 7.21
N SER A 1055 -13.83 -47.82 8.01
CA SER A 1055 -13.27 -46.54 8.51
C SER A 1055 -12.68 -45.63 7.41
N ASN A 1056 -13.28 -45.63 6.21
CA ASN A 1056 -12.81 -44.92 5.03
C ASN A 1056 -13.55 -43.56 4.90
N PRO A 1057 -12.81 -42.44 4.81
CA PRO A 1057 -13.37 -41.08 4.74
C PRO A 1057 -14.22 -40.78 3.48
N PHE A 1058 -14.13 -41.57 2.41
CA PHE A 1058 -15.02 -41.44 1.26
C PHE A 1058 -16.45 -41.89 1.59
N SER A 1059 -16.60 -42.92 2.44
CA SER A 1059 -17.90 -43.49 2.78
C SER A 1059 -18.71 -42.61 3.75
N SER A 1060 -18.03 -41.87 4.65
CA SER A 1060 -18.67 -40.96 5.62
C SER A 1060 -19.29 -39.73 4.95
N GLN A 1061 -18.59 -39.08 4.01
CA GLN A 1061 -19.15 -37.96 3.25
C GLN A 1061 -20.33 -38.42 2.39
N LEU A 1062 -20.19 -39.55 1.69
CA LEU A 1062 -21.27 -40.09 0.88
C LEU A 1062 -22.52 -40.35 1.74
N HIS A 1063 -22.33 -40.78 2.99
CA HIS A 1063 -23.40 -41.00 3.95
C HIS A 1063 -24.04 -39.68 4.41
N ALA A 1064 -23.23 -38.67 4.77
CA ALA A 1064 -23.71 -37.36 5.16
C ALA A 1064 -24.50 -36.67 4.02
N LEU A 1065 -23.99 -36.71 2.79
CA LEU A 1065 -24.70 -36.23 1.60
C LEU A 1065 -25.99 -37.01 1.39
N ALA A 1066 -25.99 -38.34 1.55
CA ALA A 1066 -27.20 -39.14 1.39
C ALA A 1066 -28.26 -38.82 2.45
N GLN A 1067 -27.85 -38.59 3.70
CA GLN A 1067 -28.74 -38.14 4.77
C GLN A 1067 -29.33 -36.75 4.47
N ARG A 1068 -28.50 -35.79 4.07
CA ARG A 1068 -28.97 -34.45 3.67
C ARG A 1068 -29.93 -34.52 2.48
N THR A 1069 -29.62 -35.33 1.47
CA THR A 1069 -30.52 -35.58 0.33
C THR A 1069 -31.84 -36.19 0.80
N LEU A 1070 -31.82 -37.11 1.78
CA LEU A 1070 -33.06 -37.66 2.35
C LEU A 1070 -33.87 -36.57 3.07
N GLU A 1071 -33.23 -35.77 3.91
CA GLU A 1071 -33.87 -34.65 4.63
C GLU A 1071 -34.47 -33.62 3.66
N GLN A 1072 -33.86 -33.38 2.51
CA GLN A 1072 -34.40 -32.51 1.46
C GLN A 1072 -35.63 -33.11 0.75
N LEU A 1073 -35.77 -34.43 0.74
CA LEU A 1073 -36.90 -35.12 0.10
C LEU A 1073 -38.12 -35.27 1.01
N GLU A 1074 -37.91 -35.30 2.33
CA GLU A 1074 -38.92 -35.37 3.38
C GLU A 1074 -39.59 -34.00 3.62
#